data_AF-F4LLX8-F1
#
_entry.id   AF-F4LLX8-F1
#
_cell.length_a   1.000
_cell.length_b   1.000
_cell.length_c   1.000
_cell.angle_alpha   90.00
_cell.angle_beta   90.00
_cell.angle_gamma   90.00
#
_symmetry.space_group_name_H-M   'P 1'
#
loop_
_entity.id
_entity.type
_entity.pdbx_description
1 polymer ?
#
loop_
_entity_poly.entity_id
_entity_poly.type
_entity_poly.pdbx_seq_one_letter_code
_entity_poly.pdbx_strand_id
1 'polypeptide(L)'
;MKRPIFRMFYGAFLAICTVFLFTSCSGTESAPVNTDAEAVSAAKDALAITYAAGDSAAAVTKNLTLPVFGANGVAIAWTSSSAFVTDSGEVKRPGDVSEAVTMTATLTKGSSRDTKVFPLTLYGENQEKVDAVKEKLSIKLLILNSENNITLPQSLDGYDDVEISWTSSDTGIIGAPNAETASVSIPQETVAVTVTATIKPKANDAKAETSKEFSIKVYAANDNPSADDCIAAAMDSLAITYADGDSAASVKKNLTLPGSGGNDVAVSWAVESGKESWCTPDGKITRDLTDIPVRLTATLSKSDGTPLMKTFDIIVSPITEFQIANTKFSFNGNELVQIQYGHDFLNQFGGAKYAYTIDAANKKLTVTQTAHYSYDYFAATGEWITRSDFIRKQTEGITAFVDRAITLTGKNPVTHADVVALFRAEMEIAGRTDLSDEKVKSYIISHCGSSSYFSVPFPCANVKEFDALPTDKLKSTVEKYLALRLSLFEHQSEITMTNWQEIKSQIGSIVRKAEKMKFKDAVFTYKIECDEQGSVADFHTETDYDNSKKWYEQYGIYQNEASYALECYGRQTGLFSIPGNTEYSVIFNSEISSFTYEKDNTNFSWSITVNADKTITITNLTTPSESHVLTFKGGSL
;
A
#
# COMPACT_ATOMS: atom_id res chain seq x y z
N MET A 1 -57.87 27.08 40.40
CA MET A 1 -57.36 26.40 39.19
C MET A 1 -55.95 26.90 38.93
N LYS A 2 -54.99 25.98 38.91
CA LYS A 2 -53.61 26.21 39.40
C LYS A 2 -52.73 27.07 38.46
N ARG A 3 -52.51 28.32 38.90
CA ARG A 3 -51.20 29.01 39.09
C ARG A 3 -50.03 28.04 39.48
N PRO A 4 -48.73 28.43 39.54
CA PRO A 4 -48.01 29.61 38.97
C PRO A 4 -46.45 29.47 38.79
N ILE A 5 -45.75 30.63 38.63
CA ILE A 5 -44.53 31.07 39.38
C ILE A 5 -43.12 30.82 38.78
N PHE A 6 -42.43 31.93 38.43
CA PHE A 6 -41.10 32.40 38.91
C PHE A 6 -39.87 31.72 38.29
N ARG A 7 -38.69 32.34 38.13
CA ARG A 7 -38.12 33.63 38.58
C ARG A 7 -36.76 33.80 37.86
N MET A 8 -36.37 35.08 37.65
CA MET A 8 -35.02 35.66 37.89
C MET A 8 -33.79 35.10 37.13
N PHE A 9 -32.76 35.86 36.75
CA PHE A 9 -32.28 37.23 37.00
C PHE A 9 -31.39 37.60 35.77
N TYR A 10 -31.46 38.82 35.22
CA TYR A 10 -30.47 39.92 35.33
C TYR A 10 -28.99 39.52 35.07
N GLY A 11 -28.19 40.28 34.33
CA GLY A 11 -28.28 41.67 33.90
C GLY A 11 -27.44 41.92 32.63
N ALA A 12 -27.84 42.87 31.78
CA ALA A 12 -27.49 44.30 31.87
C ALA A 12 -26.11 44.54 31.24
N PHE A 13 -25.83 45.54 30.41
CA PHE A 13 -26.48 46.77 29.96
C PHE A 13 -25.52 47.27 28.84
N LEU A 14 -25.93 47.82 27.70
CA LEU A 14 -25.93 49.27 27.40
C LEU A 14 -25.56 49.38 25.89
N ALA A 15 -26.48 49.77 25.00
CA ALA A 15 -26.58 51.10 24.37
C ALA A 15 -25.39 51.43 23.42
N ILE A 16 -25.49 51.97 22.20
CA ILE A 16 -26.53 52.70 21.46
C ILE A 16 -26.09 52.77 19.97
N CYS A 17 -27.08 52.75 19.08
CA CYS A 17 -27.18 53.30 17.71
C CYS A 17 -25.90 53.72 16.94
N THR A 18 -25.81 53.26 15.68
CA THR A 18 -26.20 54.10 14.52
C THR A 18 -26.44 53.27 13.26
N VAL A 19 -27.51 53.63 12.57
CA VAL A 19 -28.11 53.07 11.36
C VAL A 19 -27.30 53.44 10.12
N PHE A 20 -27.09 52.53 9.17
CA PHE A 20 -27.26 52.80 7.72
C PHE A 20 -27.37 51.50 6.90
N LEU A 21 -28.59 51.32 6.35
CA LEU A 21 -29.04 50.72 5.08
C LEU A 21 -28.25 49.62 4.36
N PHE A 22 -29.03 48.61 3.96
CA PHE A 22 -28.78 47.60 2.92
C PHE A 22 -28.07 48.14 1.67
N THR A 23 -27.02 47.45 1.23
CA THR A 23 -26.79 47.19 -0.20
C THR A 23 -25.97 45.91 -0.38
N SER A 24 -26.47 45.03 -1.26
CA SER A 24 -25.87 43.76 -1.66
C SER A 24 -24.42 43.88 -2.11
N CYS A 25 -23.58 42.91 -1.74
CA CYS A 25 -22.52 42.42 -2.62
C CYS A 25 -22.12 40.99 -2.23
N SER A 26 -22.00 40.16 -3.24
CA SER A 26 -21.50 38.78 -3.24
C SER A 26 -20.18 38.64 -2.48
N GLY A 27 -20.17 37.81 -1.44
CA GLY A 27 -18.96 37.27 -0.85
C GLY A 27 -18.66 35.90 -1.45
N THR A 28 -17.94 35.87 -2.57
CA THR A 28 -17.10 34.71 -2.90
C THR A 28 -16.06 34.60 -1.80
N GLU A 29 -16.13 33.54 -1.00
CA GLU A 29 -15.06 33.14 -0.10
C GLU A 29 -13.87 32.72 -0.96
N SER A 30 -13.00 33.69 -1.28
CA SER A 30 -11.69 33.45 -1.86
C SER A 30 -10.87 32.69 -0.85
N ALA A 31 -10.37 31.52 -1.24
CA ALA A 31 -9.29 30.80 -0.55
C ALA A 31 -8.16 31.78 -0.17
N PRO A 32 -7.41 31.52 0.93
CA PRO A 32 -6.29 32.38 1.31
C PRO A 32 -5.26 32.40 0.18
N VAL A 33 -5.05 33.58 -0.41
CA VAL A 33 -3.95 33.79 -1.36
C VAL A 33 -2.67 33.91 -0.53
N ASN A 34 -1.93 32.80 -0.37
CA ASN A 34 -0.54 32.87 0.07
C ASN A 34 0.21 33.76 -0.93
N THR A 35 0.88 34.82 -0.46
CA THR A 35 1.77 35.61 -1.32
C THR A 35 2.90 34.72 -1.85
N ASP A 36 3.49 35.07 -3.00
CA ASP A 36 4.60 34.30 -3.56
C ASP A 36 5.76 34.13 -2.57
N ALA A 37 6.00 35.12 -1.69
CA ALA A 37 7.00 35.04 -0.63
C ALA A 37 6.63 34.03 0.47
N GLU A 38 5.38 34.04 0.94
CA GLU A 38 4.89 33.06 1.93
C GLU A 38 4.88 31.64 1.35
N ALA A 39 4.52 31.49 0.07
CA ALA A 39 4.58 30.21 -0.63
C ALA A 39 6.02 29.68 -0.71
N VAL A 40 6.99 30.53 -1.05
CA VAL A 40 8.42 30.17 -1.07
C VAL A 40 8.93 29.81 0.33
N SER A 41 8.57 30.57 1.37
CA SER A 41 8.96 30.26 2.76
C SER A 41 8.40 28.93 3.22
N ALA A 42 7.10 28.68 3.03
CA ALA A 42 6.47 27.42 3.41
C ALA A 42 7.06 26.22 2.64
N ALA A 43 7.34 26.40 1.35
CA ALA A 43 8.01 25.37 0.55
C ALA A 43 9.45 25.11 1.05
N LYS A 44 10.19 26.14 1.46
CA LYS A 44 11.54 26.01 2.02
C LYS A 44 11.53 25.22 3.32
N ASP A 45 10.58 25.50 4.21
CA ASP A 45 10.48 24.80 5.50
C ASP A 45 10.17 23.32 5.30
N ALA A 46 9.24 22.99 4.38
CA ALA A 46 8.87 21.61 4.05
C ALA A 46 9.90 20.86 3.17
N LEU A 47 10.84 21.57 2.52
CA LEU A 47 11.78 20.95 1.59
C LEU A 47 12.76 20.00 2.29
N ALA A 48 12.80 18.75 1.84
CA ALA A 48 13.76 17.73 2.26
C ALA A 48 14.32 16.98 1.05
N ILE A 49 15.52 16.42 1.19
CA ILE A 49 16.08 15.43 0.25
C ILE A 49 15.59 14.06 0.69
N THR A 50 15.14 13.25 -0.25
CA THR A 50 14.80 11.85 0.00
C THR A 50 15.99 10.97 -0.38
N TYR A 51 16.47 10.19 0.58
CA TYR A 51 17.59 9.25 0.41
C TYR A 51 17.07 7.85 0.06
N ALA A 52 17.90 7.07 -0.63
CA ALA A 52 17.60 5.67 -0.87
C ALA A 52 17.66 4.86 0.44
N ALA A 53 17.02 3.69 0.46
CA ALA A 53 17.06 2.81 1.63
C ALA A 53 18.51 2.45 2.01
N GLY A 54 18.83 2.64 3.29
CA GLY A 54 20.17 2.47 3.87
C GLY A 54 21.07 3.70 3.83
N ASP A 55 20.72 4.76 3.08
CA ASP A 55 21.50 5.99 3.01
C ASP A 55 21.03 7.04 4.02
N SER A 56 21.94 7.97 4.34
CA SER A 56 21.63 9.17 5.13
C SER A 56 22.45 10.35 4.63
N ALA A 57 22.16 11.56 5.15
CA ALA A 57 22.99 12.73 4.86
C ALA A 57 24.48 12.51 5.20
N ALA A 58 24.80 11.65 6.17
CA ALA A 58 26.18 11.36 6.58
C ALA A 58 26.84 10.22 5.81
N ALA A 59 26.08 9.45 5.02
CA ALA A 59 26.57 8.32 4.25
C ALA A 59 25.66 8.09 3.03
N VAL A 60 25.91 8.86 1.97
CA VAL A 60 25.21 8.73 0.68
C VAL A 60 26.02 7.79 -0.22
N THR A 61 25.39 6.72 -0.68
CA THR A 61 25.97 5.72 -1.60
C THR A 61 25.19 5.62 -2.91
N LYS A 62 23.94 6.09 -2.95
CA LYS A 62 23.01 5.96 -4.08
C LYS A 62 22.44 7.32 -4.50
N ASN A 63 21.73 7.33 -5.62
CA ASN A 63 21.09 8.52 -6.17
C ASN A 63 20.11 9.16 -5.16
N LEU A 64 20.10 10.48 -5.15
CA LEU A 64 19.19 11.31 -4.36
C LEU A 64 17.89 11.51 -5.14
N THR A 65 16.76 11.53 -4.44
CA THR A 65 15.50 11.99 -5.02
C THR A 65 15.29 13.46 -4.64
N LEU A 66 15.38 14.34 -5.63
CA LEU A 66 15.32 15.79 -5.47
C LEU A 66 14.00 16.34 -6.04
N PRO A 67 13.13 16.96 -5.23
CA PRO A 67 11.88 17.53 -5.74
C PRO A 67 12.18 18.77 -6.60
N VAL A 68 11.53 18.85 -7.77
CA VAL A 68 11.60 19.99 -8.70
C VAL A 68 10.42 20.96 -8.54
N PHE A 69 9.42 20.58 -7.74
CA PHE A 69 8.30 21.42 -7.32
C PHE A 69 8.06 21.31 -5.82
N GLY A 70 7.85 22.44 -5.16
CA GLY A 70 7.37 22.54 -3.79
C GLY A 70 5.87 22.80 -3.71
N ALA A 71 5.34 22.88 -2.49
CA ALA A 71 3.96 23.26 -2.24
C ALA A 71 3.59 24.59 -2.94
N ASN A 72 2.30 24.78 -3.26
CA ASN A 72 1.78 26.00 -3.90
C ASN A 72 2.44 26.34 -5.26
N GLY A 73 3.00 25.34 -5.95
CA GLY A 73 3.59 25.49 -7.29
C GLY A 73 4.86 26.35 -7.30
N VAL A 74 5.65 26.29 -6.23
CA VAL A 74 7.01 26.85 -6.17
C VAL A 74 7.94 25.96 -7.00
N ALA A 75 8.69 26.53 -7.94
CA ALA A 75 9.69 25.81 -8.70
C ALA A 75 10.98 25.65 -7.89
N ILE A 76 11.62 24.48 -7.96
CA ILE A 76 12.87 24.19 -7.24
C ILE A 76 13.94 23.78 -8.26
N ALA A 77 15.06 24.50 -8.25
CA ALA A 77 16.25 24.18 -9.03
C ALA A 77 17.41 23.83 -8.11
N TRP A 78 18.11 22.74 -8.39
CA TRP A 78 19.19 22.22 -7.55
C TRP A 78 20.56 22.51 -8.17
N THR A 79 21.56 22.66 -7.32
CA THR A 79 22.97 22.78 -7.71
C THR A 79 23.85 21.99 -6.74
N SER A 80 24.81 21.25 -7.27
CA SER A 80 25.80 20.49 -6.49
C SER A 80 27.13 21.24 -6.37
N SER A 81 27.81 21.08 -5.24
CA SER A 81 29.19 21.55 -5.06
C SER A 81 30.26 20.55 -5.53
N SER A 82 29.87 19.35 -5.98
CA SER A 82 30.78 18.26 -6.32
C SER A 82 30.48 17.68 -7.70
N ALA A 83 31.52 17.19 -8.39
CA ALA A 83 31.37 16.46 -9.65
C ALA A 83 30.82 15.03 -9.46
N PHE A 84 30.78 14.54 -8.23
CA PHE A 84 30.28 13.20 -7.90
C PHE A 84 28.76 13.16 -7.65
N VAL A 85 28.10 14.32 -7.54
CA VAL A 85 26.62 14.42 -7.53
C VAL A 85 26.19 15.41 -8.58
N THR A 86 25.31 15.01 -9.50
CA THR A 86 24.75 15.92 -10.49
C THR A 86 23.63 16.78 -9.88
N ASP A 87 23.28 17.87 -10.55
CA ASP A 87 22.16 18.73 -10.14
C ASP A 87 20.81 17.99 -10.14
N SER A 88 20.69 16.87 -10.87
CA SER A 88 19.53 15.98 -10.82
C SER A 88 19.57 14.93 -9.71
N GLY A 89 20.63 14.88 -8.90
CA GLY A 89 20.79 13.93 -7.81
C GLY A 89 21.37 12.57 -8.22
N GLU A 90 21.92 12.45 -9.43
CA GLU A 90 22.66 11.23 -9.81
C GLU A 90 24.00 11.23 -9.08
N VAL A 91 24.28 10.16 -8.36
CA VAL A 91 25.47 10.00 -7.52
C VAL A 91 26.42 9.01 -8.18
N LYS A 92 27.65 9.46 -8.42
CA LYS A 92 28.79 8.61 -8.72
C LYS A 92 29.67 8.56 -7.47
N ARG A 93 29.87 7.37 -6.89
CA ARG A 93 30.64 7.27 -5.65
C ARG A 93 32.12 7.61 -5.86
N PRO A 94 32.76 8.30 -4.90
CA PRO A 94 34.22 8.36 -4.82
C PRO A 94 34.78 6.96 -4.56
N GLY A 95 35.85 6.57 -5.28
CA GLY A 95 36.47 5.25 -5.10
C GLY A 95 37.25 5.11 -3.79
N ASP A 96 37.87 6.19 -3.32
CA ASP A 96 38.80 6.16 -2.19
C ASP A 96 38.10 6.53 -0.86
N VAL A 97 38.24 7.80 -0.47
CA VAL A 97 37.72 8.35 0.78
C VAL A 97 36.41 9.09 0.55
N SER A 98 35.63 9.21 1.62
CA SER A 98 34.38 9.96 1.62
C SER A 98 34.60 11.45 1.28
N GLU A 99 33.65 12.03 0.55
CA GLU A 99 33.70 13.43 0.12
C GLU A 99 32.53 14.23 0.69
N ALA A 100 32.82 15.40 1.27
CA ALA A 100 31.80 16.33 1.71
C ALA A 100 31.21 17.07 0.50
N VAL A 101 29.88 17.02 0.35
CA VAL A 101 29.13 17.62 -0.75
C VAL A 101 28.06 18.54 -0.19
N THR A 102 27.79 19.64 -0.89
CA THR A 102 26.71 20.56 -0.54
C THR A 102 25.71 20.65 -1.70
N MET A 103 24.46 20.27 -1.46
CA MET A 103 23.36 20.47 -2.39
C MET A 103 22.60 21.75 -2.04
N THR A 104 22.46 22.65 -3.00
CA THR A 104 21.75 23.92 -2.83
C THR A 104 20.49 23.94 -3.67
N ALA A 105 19.33 24.02 -3.01
CA ALA A 105 18.04 24.23 -3.66
C ALA A 105 17.73 25.71 -3.76
N THR A 106 17.42 26.19 -4.97
CA THR A 106 16.86 27.50 -5.26
C THR A 106 15.36 27.38 -5.47
N LEU A 107 14.56 28.02 -4.62
CA LEU A 107 13.11 28.04 -4.68
C LEU A 107 12.62 29.34 -5.33
N THR A 108 11.73 29.28 -6.30
CA THR A 108 11.23 30.45 -7.04
C THR A 108 9.72 30.39 -7.27
N LYS A 109 9.02 31.50 -7.00
CA LYS A 109 7.61 31.72 -7.37
C LYS A 109 7.44 33.20 -7.73
N GLY A 110 6.97 33.48 -8.94
CA GLY A 110 6.88 34.86 -9.44
C GLY A 110 8.21 35.59 -9.32
N SER A 111 8.24 36.70 -8.58
CA SER A 111 9.48 37.47 -8.29
C SER A 111 10.18 37.05 -6.99
N SER A 112 9.57 36.20 -6.17
CA SER A 112 10.14 35.75 -4.90
C SER A 112 11.11 34.59 -5.12
N ARG A 113 12.28 34.65 -4.47
CA ARG A 113 13.34 33.65 -4.55
C ARG A 113 14.05 33.47 -3.21
N ASP A 114 14.34 32.23 -2.84
CA ASP A 114 15.12 31.88 -1.66
C ASP A 114 15.94 30.60 -1.90
N THR A 115 16.89 30.30 -1.02
CA THR A 115 17.77 29.12 -1.10
C THR A 115 17.79 28.31 0.19
N LYS A 116 17.90 26.98 0.08
CA LYS A 116 18.14 26.05 1.19
C LYS A 116 19.36 25.17 0.88
N VAL A 117 20.20 24.96 1.88
CA VAL A 117 21.47 24.24 1.75
C VAL A 117 21.39 22.92 2.51
N PHE A 118 21.85 21.84 1.90
CA PHE A 118 21.90 20.50 2.46
C PHE A 118 23.34 19.98 2.43
N PRO A 119 24.03 19.92 3.59
CA PRO A 119 25.34 19.27 3.68
C PRO A 119 25.15 17.75 3.64
N LEU A 120 25.95 17.08 2.82
CA LEU A 120 25.96 15.63 2.62
C LEU A 120 27.40 15.11 2.71
N THR A 121 27.54 13.83 2.99
CA THR A 121 28.79 13.08 2.82
C THR A 121 28.56 11.95 1.83
N LEU A 122 29.22 12.00 0.68
CA LEU A 122 29.32 10.85 -0.22
C LEU A 122 30.28 9.83 0.37
N TYR A 123 29.79 8.62 0.61
CA TYR A 123 30.58 7.60 1.29
C TYR A 123 31.46 6.86 0.29
N GLY A 124 32.79 6.97 0.46
CA GLY A 124 33.78 6.39 -0.45
C GLY A 124 33.74 4.86 -0.43
N GLU A 125 33.95 4.21 -1.57
CA GLU A 125 33.90 2.74 -1.67
C GLU A 125 34.95 2.06 -0.78
N ASN A 126 36.20 2.53 -0.82
CA ASN A 126 37.27 1.99 0.04
C ASN A 126 37.05 2.33 1.51
N GLN A 127 36.53 3.52 1.83
CA GLN A 127 36.17 3.90 3.20
C GLN A 127 35.09 2.98 3.78
N GLU A 128 34.02 2.71 3.01
CA GLU A 128 32.96 1.78 3.41
C GLU A 128 33.52 0.39 3.73
N LYS A 129 34.42 -0.13 2.89
CA LYS A 129 35.03 -1.45 3.09
C LYS A 129 35.87 -1.51 4.36
N VAL A 130 36.75 -0.53 4.61
CA VAL A 130 37.58 -0.55 5.83
C VAL A 130 36.76 -0.37 7.09
N ASP A 131 35.71 0.46 7.06
CA ASP A 131 34.81 0.64 8.20
C ASP A 131 33.97 -0.63 8.45
N ALA A 132 33.50 -1.29 7.39
CA ALA A 132 32.79 -2.56 7.52
C ALA A 132 33.71 -3.68 8.06
N VAL A 133 34.97 -3.74 7.64
CA VAL A 133 35.96 -4.65 8.22
C VAL A 133 36.21 -4.32 9.69
N LYS A 134 36.38 -3.04 10.05
CA LYS A 134 36.54 -2.61 11.44
C LYS A 134 35.39 -3.05 12.33
N GLU A 135 34.16 -2.88 11.86
CA GLU A 135 32.96 -3.27 12.60
C GLU A 135 32.91 -4.80 12.81
N LYS A 136 33.16 -5.58 11.75
CA LYS A 136 33.12 -7.05 11.78
C LYS A 136 34.31 -7.69 12.48
N LEU A 137 35.46 -7.01 12.54
CA LEU A 137 36.69 -7.54 13.08
C LEU A 137 36.53 -7.89 14.57
N SER A 138 36.63 -9.18 14.88
CA SER A 138 36.52 -9.72 16.22
C SER A 138 37.64 -10.73 16.44
N ILE A 139 38.25 -10.70 17.63
CA ILE A 139 39.34 -11.61 18.01
C ILE A 139 39.08 -12.15 19.42
N LYS A 140 39.82 -13.18 19.80
CA LYS A 140 39.77 -13.74 21.15
C LYS A 140 40.36 -12.73 22.15
N LEU A 141 39.60 -12.40 23.21
CA LEU A 141 40.03 -11.42 24.23
C LEU A 141 40.62 -12.04 25.50
N LEU A 142 40.50 -13.36 25.67
CA LEU A 142 41.04 -14.10 26.81
C LEU A 142 41.98 -15.20 26.31
N ILE A 143 43.21 -15.21 26.78
CA ILE A 143 44.19 -16.26 26.47
C ILE A 143 44.47 -17.07 27.73
N LEU A 144 44.11 -18.35 27.70
CA LEU A 144 44.22 -19.26 28.83
C LEU A 144 45.68 -19.69 29.02
N ASN A 145 46.01 -20.11 30.25
CA ASN A 145 47.36 -20.56 30.62
C ASN A 145 47.90 -21.80 29.85
N SER A 146 47.04 -22.47 29.10
CA SER A 146 47.37 -23.62 28.25
C SER A 146 47.58 -23.25 26.78
N GLU A 147 47.33 -21.99 26.40
CA GLU A 147 47.38 -21.53 25.02
C GLU A 147 48.71 -20.84 24.71
N ASN A 148 49.33 -21.23 23.59
CA ASN A 148 50.64 -20.72 23.18
C ASN A 148 50.57 -19.84 21.92
N ASN A 149 49.37 -19.54 21.43
CA ASN A 149 49.15 -18.69 20.28
C ASN A 149 47.79 -17.99 20.34
N ILE A 150 47.66 -16.93 19.55
CA ILE A 150 46.40 -16.26 19.26
C ILE A 150 46.28 -16.10 17.75
N THR A 151 45.07 -16.27 17.21
CA THR A 151 44.77 -15.98 15.80
C THR A 151 44.43 -14.50 15.64
N LEU A 152 45.13 -13.84 14.73
CA LEU A 152 44.96 -12.43 14.38
C LEU A 152 44.74 -12.36 12.86
N PRO A 153 43.49 -12.24 12.39
CA PRO A 153 43.17 -12.34 10.97
C PRO A 153 43.84 -11.22 10.17
N GLN A 154 44.39 -11.56 9.00
CA GLN A 154 44.99 -10.58 8.08
C GLN A 154 44.02 -10.11 6.97
N SER A 155 42.89 -10.79 6.85
CA SER A 155 41.75 -10.46 5.98
C SER A 155 40.46 -11.04 6.56
N LEU A 156 39.32 -10.61 6.04
CA LEU A 156 38.01 -11.21 6.34
C LEU A 156 37.36 -11.69 5.04
N ASP A 157 36.60 -12.78 5.12
CA ASP A 157 35.86 -13.32 3.98
C ASP A 157 34.94 -12.24 3.36
N GLY A 158 35.00 -12.10 2.04
CA GLY A 158 34.27 -11.08 1.29
C GLY A 158 34.94 -9.69 1.26
N TYR A 159 36.13 -9.55 1.87
CA TYR A 159 36.94 -8.32 1.89
C TYR A 159 38.38 -8.59 1.46
N ASP A 160 38.57 -9.37 0.38
CA ASP A 160 39.89 -9.78 -0.11
C ASP A 160 40.77 -8.61 -0.57
N ASP A 161 40.19 -7.44 -0.80
CA ASP A 161 40.86 -6.20 -1.19
C ASP A 161 41.21 -5.30 0.00
N VAL A 162 40.87 -5.71 1.22
CA VAL A 162 41.28 -5.07 2.48
C VAL A 162 42.34 -5.92 3.16
N GLU A 163 43.37 -5.27 3.70
CA GLU A 163 44.39 -5.92 4.52
C GLU A 163 44.33 -5.41 5.97
N ILE A 164 44.61 -6.33 6.88
CA ILE A 164 44.67 -6.08 8.32
C ILE A 164 46.09 -6.38 8.78
N SER A 165 46.73 -5.39 9.37
CA SER A 165 48.04 -5.51 9.99
C SER A 165 47.95 -5.24 11.48
N TRP A 166 48.80 -5.87 12.27
CA TRP A 166 48.67 -5.86 13.72
C TRP A 166 49.93 -5.32 14.39
N THR A 167 49.75 -4.67 15.52
CA THR A 167 50.83 -4.33 16.45
C THR A 167 50.45 -4.77 17.87
N SER A 168 51.45 -5.00 18.72
CA SER A 168 51.29 -5.38 20.13
C SER A 168 52.00 -4.36 21.00
N SER A 169 51.36 -3.95 22.10
CA SER A 169 51.98 -3.11 23.12
C SER A 169 53.08 -3.84 23.90
N ASP A 170 53.05 -5.18 23.93
CA ASP A 170 54.05 -6.03 24.57
C ASP A 170 54.40 -7.24 23.70
N THR A 171 55.48 -7.10 22.92
CA THR A 171 55.96 -8.15 22.02
C THR A 171 56.66 -9.31 22.74
N GLY A 172 56.93 -9.19 24.05
CA GLY A 172 57.46 -10.29 24.86
C GLY A 172 56.38 -11.30 25.24
N ILE A 173 55.13 -10.82 25.43
CA ILE A 173 53.97 -11.64 25.74
C ILE A 173 53.22 -12.07 24.48
N ILE A 174 52.79 -11.12 23.64
CA ILE A 174 52.17 -11.42 22.35
C ILE A 174 53.17 -11.05 21.27
N GLY A 175 53.81 -12.05 20.68
CA GLY A 175 54.87 -11.88 19.68
C GLY A 175 54.45 -11.01 18.50
N ALA A 176 55.42 -10.42 17.80
CA ALA A 176 55.17 -9.52 16.67
C ALA A 176 54.21 -10.18 15.66
N PRO A 177 52.98 -9.67 15.50
CA PRO A 177 51.92 -10.35 14.75
C PRO A 177 52.10 -10.09 13.25
N ASN A 178 53.10 -10.75 12.67
CA ASN A 178 53.49 -10.67 11.26
C ASN A 178 52.91 -11.82 10.41
N ALA A 179 52.19 -12.75 11.05
CA ALA A 179 51.45 -13.84 10.43
C ALA A 179 50.02 -13.89 11.00
N GLU A 180 49.16 -14.73 10.41
CA GLU A 180 47.78 -14.97 10.87
C GLU A 180 47.69 -15.50 12.31
N THR A 181 48.81 -16.01 12.84
CA THR A 181 48.94 -16.39 14.25
C THR A 181 50.12 -15.66 14.88
N ALA A 182 49.94 -15.22 16.12
CA ALA A 182 51.01 -14.66 16.95
C ALA A 182 51.30 -15.62 18.11
N SER A 183 52.58 -15.84 18.41
CA SER A 183 52.99 -16.65 19.56
C SER A 183 52.63 -15.95 20.87
N VAL A 184 52.19 -16.71 21.85
CA VAL A 184 51.92 -16.23 23.21
C VAL A 184 52.91 -16.85 24.19
N SER A 185 53.59 -15.99 24.95
CA SER A 185 54.38 -16.37 26.11
C SER A 185 53.53 -16.25 27.37
N ILE A 186 53.40 -17.34 28.14
CA ILE A 186 52.64 -17.29 29.40
C ILE A 186 53.39 -16.40 30.41
N PRO A 187 52.75 -15.33 30.92
CA PRO A 187 53.37 -14.42 31.86
C PRO A 187 53.43 -15.01 33.28
N GLN A 188 54.26 -14.41 34.14
CA GLN A 188 54.32 -14.79 35.57
C GLN A 188 53.08 -14.31 36.35
N GLU A 189 52.54 -13.16 35.97
CA GLU A 189 51.31 -12.57 36.51
C GLU A 189 50.35 -12.26 35.36
N THR A 190 49.05 -12.34 35.60
CA THR A 190 48.05 -12.04 34.57
C THR A 190 48.18 -10.59 34.12
N VAL A 191 48.35 -10.38 32.81
CA VAL A 191 48.54 -9.05 32.22
C VAL A 191 47.51 -8.77 31.13
N ALA A 192 47.17 -7.48 30.96
CA ALA A 192 46.42 -7.00 29.81
C ALA A 192 47.41 -6.48 28.76
N VAL A 193 47.31 -6.97 27.53
CA VAL A 193 48.12 -6.55 26.38
C VAL A 193 47.18 -5.93 25.35
N THR A 194 47.49 -4.70 24.91
CA THR A 194 46.74 -4.06 23.84
C THR A 194 47.31 -4.48 22.50
N VAL A 195 46.45 -5.01 21.62
CA VAL A 195 46.79 -5.20 20.21
C VAL A 195 45.97 -4.26 19.35
N THR A 196 46.61 -3.65 18.37
CA THR A 196 46.00 -2.67 17.48
C THR A 196 45.96 -3.23 16.07
N ALA A 197 44.76 -3.41 15.53
CA ALA A 197 44.54 -3.71 14.12
C ALA A 197 44.57 -2.41 13.34
N THR A 198 45.39 -2.35 12.29
CA THR A 198 45.41 -1.29 11.28
C THR A 198 44.83 -1.87 10.00
N ILE A 199 43.76 -1.24 9.50
CA ILE A 199 42.90 -1.73 8.42
C ILE A 199 42.99 -0.75 7.27
N LYS A 200 43.38 -1.25 6.09
CA LYS A 200 43.58 -0.43 4.88
C LYS A 200 43.28 -1.24 3.61
N PRO A 201 42.95 -0.60 2.48
CA PRO A 201 42.89 -1.26 1.19
C PRO A 201 44.28 -1.81 0.78
N LYS A 202 44.30 -2.92 0.06
CA LYS A 202 45.54 -3.52 -0.51
C LYS A 202 46.11 -2.72 -1.67
N ALA A 203 45.29 -1.96 -2.38
CA ALA A 203 45.78 -1.01 -3.38
C ALA A 203 46.62 0.06 -2.67
N ASN A 204 47.73 0.50 -3.28
CA ASN A 204 48.68 1.49 -2.72
C ASN A 204 48.08 2.89 -2.41
N ASP A 205 46.77 3.03 -2.32
CA ASP A 205 46.08 4.26 -1.92
C ASP A 205 45.74 4.19 -0.42
N ALA A 206 46.74 4.47 0.42
CA ALA A 206 46.66 4.49 1.88
C ALA A 206 45.79 5.64 2.45
N LYS A 207 44.82 6.15 1.70
CA LYS A 207 43.99 7.30 2.13
C LYS A 207 42.79 6.90 2.99
N ALA A 208 42.22 5.71 2.75
CA ALA A 208 41.17 5.14 3.59
C ALA A 208 41.83 4.20 4.60
N GLU A 209 42.09 4.68 5.82
CA GLU A 209 42.73 3.89 6.89
C GLU A 209 41.94 4.07 8.18
N THR A 210 41.76 2.97 8.91
CA THR A 210 41.23 3.00 10.27
C THR A 210 41.95 1.99 11.14
N SER A 211 41.91 2.20 12.45
CA SER A 211 42.39 1.25 13.44
C SER A 211 41.30 0.80 14.41
N LYS A 212 41.50 -0.38 15.00
CA LYS A 212 40.70 -0.93 16.10
C LYS A 212 41.62 -1.53 17.15
N GLU A 213 41.45 -1.12 18.40
CA GLU A 213 42.23 -1.63 19.53
C GLU A 213 41.46 -2.72 20.27
N PHE A 214 42.19 -3.72 20.73
CA PHE A 214 41.65 -4.82 21.54
C PHE A 214 42.53 -4.99 22.78
N SER A 215 41.90 -5.04 23.95
CA SER A 215 42.58 -5.32 25.21
C SER A 215 42.48 -6.83 25.50
N ILE A 216 43.59 -7.55 25.34
CA ILE A 216 43.64 -9.00 25.53
C ILE A 216 44.17 -9.29 26.92
N LYS A 217 43.45 -10.10 27.69
CA LYS A 217 43.90 -10.57 29.00
C LYS A 217 44.59 -11.93 28.87
N VAL A 218 45.89 -11.96 29.17
CA VAL A 218 46.73 -13.17 29.10
C VAL A 218 46.96 -13.68 30.51
N TYR A 219 46.46 -14.88 30.81
CA TYR A 219 46.47 -15.42 32.17
C TYR A 219 47.79 -16.12 32.50
N ALA A 220 48.27 -15.89 33.72
CA ALA A 220 49.43 -16.60 34.25
C ALA A 220 49.14 -18.09 34.47
N ALA A 221 50.20 -18.89 34.57
CA ALA A 221 50.11 -20.35 34.72
C ALA A 221 49.19 -20.85 35.84
N ASN A 222 49.05 -20.06 36.92
CA ASN A 222 48.27 -20.40 38.11
C ASN A 222 46.96 -19.60 38.23
N ASP A 223 46.56 -18.89 37.17
CA ASP A 223 45.37 -18.04 37.15
C ASP A 223 44.41 -18.46 36.03
N ASN A 224 43.14 -18.15 36.19
CA ASN A 224 42.07 -18.47 35.24
C ASN A 224 41.10 -17.28 35.08
N PRO A 225 40.37 -17.19 33.97
CA PRO A 225 39.37 -16.16 33.81
C PRO A 225 38.31 -16.16 34.90
N SER A 226 38.09 -14.97 35.48
CA SER A 226 36.94 -14.75 36.35
C SER A 226 35.64 -14.85 35.55
N ALA A 227 34.52 -15.02 36.25
CA ALA A 227 33.20 -15.01 35.61
C ALA A 227 32.95 -13.68 34.89
N ASP A 228 33.32 -12.55 35.51
CA ASP A 228 33.20 -11.21 34.93
C ASP A 228 34.07 -11.03 33.68
N ASP A 229 35.30 -11.55 33.67
CA ASP A 229 36.15 -11.53 32.48
C ASP A 229 35.53 -12.31 31.33
N CYS A 230 34.94 -13.48 31.61
CA CYS A 230 34.24 -14.28 30.61
C CYS A 230 33.04 -13.52 30.03
N ILE A 231 32.23 -12.90 30.90
CA ILE A 231 31.05 -12.13 30.51
C ILE A 231 31.45 -10.90 29.66
N ALA A 232 32.51 -10.19 30.04
CA ALA A 232 33.02 -9.05 29.27
C ALA A 232 33.55 -9.46 27.88
N ALA A 233 34.30 -10.57 27.79
CA ALA A 233 34.76 -11.09 26.49
C ALA A 233 33.61 -11.56 25.59
N ALA A 234 32.59 -12.18 26.18
CA ALA A 234 31.37 -12.56 25.48
C ALA A 234 30.57 -11.33 25.00
N MET A 235 30.51 -10.26 25.81
CA MET A 235 29.85 -9.00 25.45
C MET A 235 30.40 -8.39 24.17
N ASP A 236 31.72 -8.35 24.04
CA ASP A 236 32.40 -7.79 22.87
C ASP A 236 32.15 -8.60 21.59
N SER A 237 32.16 -9.93 21.70
CA SER A 237 32.00 -10.83 20.56
C SER A 237 30.53 -11.16 20.21
N LEU A 238 29.58 -10.84 21.08
CA LEU A 238 28.17 -11.14 20.85
C LEU A 238 27.61 -10.37 19.65
N ALA A 239 27.10 -11.10 18.67
CA ALA A 239 26.44 -10.57 17.47
C ALA A 239 25.18 -11.37 17.13
N ILE A 240 24.25 -10.72 16.42
CA ILE A 240 23.10 -11.37 15.78
C ILE A 240 23.53 -11.85 14.40
N THR A 241 23.18 -13.10 14.06
CA THR A 241 23.37 -13.61 12.71
C THR A 241 22.08 -13.43 11.91
N TYR A 242 22.18 -12.68 10.81
CA TYR A 242 21.10 -12.43 9.87
C TYR A 242 21.11 -13.45 8.73
N ALA A 243 19.94 -13.75 8.18
CA ALA A 243 19.83 -14.59 7.00
C ALA A 243 20.34 -13.85 5.73
N ASP A 244 20.63 -14.60 4.67
CA ASP A 244 21.09 -14.02 3.41
C ASP A 244 20.13 -12.95 2.88
N GLY A 245 20.68 -11.76 2.65
CA GLY A 245 19.97 -10.57 2.16
C GLY A 245 19.35 -9.69 3.26
N ASP A 246 19.42 -10.11 4.53
CA ASP A 246 18.91 -9.35 5.67
C ASP A 246 20.03 -8.58 6.38
N SER A 247 19.64 -7.56 7.14
CA SER A 247 20.51 -6.78 8.02
C SER A 247 19.69 -6.22 9.19
N ALA A 248 20.34 -5.60 10.16
CA ALA A 248 19.65 -4.89 11.24
C ALA A 248 18.60 -3.88 10.71
N ALA A 249 18.88 -3.20 9.60
CA ALA A 249 17.97 -2.22 9.00
C ALA A 249 16.91 -2.82 8.07
N SER A 250 16.98 -4.12 7.78
CA SER A 250 16.05 -4.81 6.88
C SER A 250 16.00 -6.29 7.20
N VAL A 251 15.21 -6.67 8.21
CA VAL A 251 14.96 -8.05 8.60
C VAL A 251 13.68 -8.54 7.95
N LYS A 252 13.78 -9.64 7.20
CA LYS A 252 12.67 -10.26 6.46
C LYS A 252 12.46 -11.72 6.84
N LYS A 253 13.45 -12.35 7.48
CA LYS A 253 13.49 -13.77 7.88
C LYS A 253 13.85 -13.89 9.36
N ASN A 254 13.67 -15.09 9.92
CA ASN A 254 14.03 -15.40 11.30
C ASN A 254 15.52 -15.12 11.59
N LEU A 255 15.78 -14.61 12.79
CA LEU A 255 17.12 -14.35 13.29
C LEU A 255 17.73 -15.61 13.89
N THR A 256 19.04 -15.74 13.81
CA THR A 256 19.77 -16.73 14.61
C THR A 256 20.40 -16.03 15.82
N LEU A 257 19.83 -16.28 16.98
CA LEU A 257 20.25 -15.69 18.26
C LEU A 257 21.10 -16.69 19.05
N PRO A 258 22.37 -16.37 19.38
CA PRO A 258 23.23 -17.30 20.12
C PRO A 258 22.74 -17.48 21.56
N GLY A 259 22.69 -18.73 22.03
CA GLY A 259 22.37 -19.09 23.42
C GLY A 259 23.58 -19.16 24.36
N SER A 260 24.79 -19.04 23.83
CA SER A 260 26.04 -19.01 24.60
C SER A 260 27.05 -18.04 23.97
N GLY A 261 27.81 -17.37 24.82
CA GLY A 261 28.93 -16.50 24.45
C GLY A 261 30.29 -17.20 24.51
N GLY A 262 30.33 -18.53 24.67
CA GLY A 262 31.54 -19.28 24.97
C GLY A 262 31.97 -19.15 26.44
N ASN A 263 32.99 -19.91 26.83
CA ASN A 263 33.53 -19.94 28.20
C ASN A 263 32.44 -20.08 29.29
N ASP A 264 31.44 -20.93 29.05
CA ASP A 264 30.27 -21.17 29.92
C ASP A 264 29.39 -19.93 30.20
N VAL A 265 29.49 -18.87 29.40
CA VAL A 265 28.58 -17.73 29.47
C VAL A 265 27.28 -18.10 28.78
N ALA A 266 26.18 -18.08 29.53
CA ALA A 266 24.83 -18.24 29.02
C ALA A 266 24.31 -16.91 28.49
N VAL A 267 23.62 -16.94 27.35
CA VAL A 267 22.98 -15.77 26.74
C VAL A 267 21.48 -16.00 26.69
N SER A 268 20.71 -15.12 27.33
CA SER A 268 19.25 -15.13 27.26
C SER A 268 18.75 -13.87 26.59
N TRP A 269 17.78 -14.00 25.69
CA TRP A 269 17.24 -12.88 24.91
C TRP A 269 15.88 -12.43 25.44
N ALA A 270 15.63 -11.13 25.38
CA ALA A 270 14.34 -10.51 25.65
C ALA A 270 14.01 -9.53 24.52
N VAL A 271 12.72 -9.38 24.24
CA VAL A 271 12.18 -8.45 23.25
C VAL A 271 11.56 -7.27 24.00
N GLU A 272 11.66 -6.07 23.42
CA GLU A 272 10.96 -4.89 23.95
C GLU A 272 9.46 -5.16 24.14
N SER A 273 8.91 -4.64 25.25
CA SER A 273 7.50 -4.84 25.58
C SER A 273 6.57 -4.29 24.50
N GLY A 274 5.60 -5.10 24.09
CA GLY A 274 4.66 -4.77 23.00
C GLY A 274 5.19 -5.11 21.61
N LYS A 275 6.39 -5.68 21.48
CA LYS A 275 7.00 -6.10 20.21
C LYS A 275 7.09 -7.61 20.04
N GLU A 276 6.61 -8.39 21.01
CA GLU A 276 6.72 -9.85 21.06
C GLU A 276 5.92 -10.54 19.94
N SER A 277 4.93 -9.87 19.36
CA SER A 277 4.20 -10.37 18.18
C SER A 277 5.02 -10.29 16.88
N TRP A 278 6.07 -9.46 16.84
CA TRP A 278 6.87 -9.15 15.65
C TRP A 278 8.22 -9.83 15.65
N CYS A 279 8.81 -9.98 16.83
CA CYS A 279 9.98 -10.80 17.07
C CYS A 279 9.80 -11.54 18.39
N THR A 280 10.08 -12.83 18.41
CA THR A 280 10.10 -13.61 19.65
C THR A 280 11.53 -13.68 20.23
N PRO A 281 11.69 -14.04 21.53
CA PRO A 281 13.02 -14.23 22.13
C PRO A 281 13.90 -15.31 21.50
N ASP A 282 13.32 -16.25 20.76
CA ASP A 282 14.03 -17.27 19.96
C ASP A 282 14.33 -16.80 18.52
N GLY A 283 14.00 -15.56 18.18
CA GLY A 283 14.34 -14.94 16.89
C GLY A 283 13.33 -15.20 15.77
N LYS A 284 12.13 -15.69 16.06
CA LYS A 284 11.06 -15.83 15.05
C LYS A 284 10.52 -14.46 14.68
N ILE A 285 10.44 -14.17 13.38
CA ILE A 285 9.99 -12.89 12.84
C ILE A 285 8.59 -13.01 12.23
N THR A 286 7.72 -12.07 12.58
CA THR A 286 6.41 -11.86 11.95
C THR A 286 6.40 -10.48 11.31
N ARG A 287 5.89 -10.36 10.09
CA ARG A 287 5.90 -9.11 9.32
C ARG A 287 4.50 -8.55 9.14
N ASP A 288 4.43 -7.27 8.80
CA ASP A 288 3.20 -6.51 8.52
C ASP A 288 3.37 -5.68 7.25
N LEU A 289 2.40 -4.84 6.90
CA LEU A 289 2.47 -3.94 5.75
C LEU A 289 3.33 -2.67 5.98
N THR A 290 3.90 -2.50 7.18
CA THR A 290 4.78 -1.37 7.53
C THR A 290 6.06 -1.84 8.20
N ASP A 291 7.10 -1.00 8.17
CA ASP A 291 8.31 -1.22 8.97
C ASP A 291 7.97 -1.26 10.46
N ILE A 292 8.56 -2.23 11.17
CA ILE A 292 8.39 -2.38 12.61
C ILE A 292 9.76 -2.34 13.27
N PRO A 293 10.11 -1.24 13.97
CA PRO A 293 11.31 -1.21 14.80
C PRO A 293 11.11 -2.11 16.02
N VAL A 294 12.14 -2.89 16.33
CA VAL A 294 12.18 -3.80 17.47
C VAL A 294 13.53 -3.67 18.15
N ARG A 295 13.52 -3.58 19.48
CA ARG A 295 14.72 -3.67 20.32
C ARG A 295 14.81 -5.03 20.99
N LEU A 296 15.94 -5.69 20.84
CA LEU A 296 16.32 -6.93 21.52
C LEU A 296 17.33 -6.64 22.63
N THR A 297 17.22 -7.32 23.76
CA THR A 297 18.18 -7.26 24.86
C THR A 297 18.72 -8.66 25.14
N ALA A 298 20.03 -8.84 24.97
CA ALA A 298 20.73 -10.04 25.40
C ALA A 298 21.30 -9.84 26.80
N THR A 299 20.96 -10.73 27.73
CA THR A 299 21.55 -10.81 29.06
C THR A 299 22.58 -11.93 29.09
N LEU A 300 23.83 -11.58 29.39
CA LEU A 300 24.96 -12.49 29.50
C LEU A 300 25.20 -12.79 30.98
N SER A 301 25.27 -14.07 31.33
CA SER A 301 25.48 -14.47 32.72
C SER A 301 26.33 -15.72 32.83
N LYS A 302 27.07 -15.81 33.94
CA LYS A 302 27.84 -16.97 34.35
C LYS A 302 27.79 -17.04 35.88
N SER A 303 27.82 -18.23 36.45
CA SER A 303 27.80 -18.43 37.92
C SER A 303 28.87 -17.57 38.59
N ASP A 304 28.50 -16.91 39.69
CA ASP A 304 29.36 -16.01 40.49
C ASP A 304 29.85 -14.74 39.77
N GLY A 305 29.37 -14.44 38.56
CA GLY A 305 29.63 -13.20 37.84
C GLY A 305 28.46 -12.21 37.86
N THR A 306 28.76 -10.95 37.57
CA THR A 306 27.77 -9.87 37.41
C THR A 306 27.20 -9.91 35.99
N PRO A 307 25.87 -10.12 35.82
CA PRO A 307 25.28 -10.14 34.49
C PRO A 307 25.42 -8.80 33.78
N LEU A 308 25.70 -8.85 32.48
CA LEU A 308 25.73 -7.66 31.62
C LEU A 308 24.67 -7.77 30.53
N MET A 309 24.20 -6.63 30.04
CA MET A 309 23.17 -6.55 28.99
C MET A 309 23.69 -5.84 27.74
N LYS A 310 23.35 -6.37 26.57
CA LYS A 310 23.60 -5.75 25.26
C LYS A 310 22.29 -5.56 24.53
N THR A 311 22.09 -4.39 23.93
CA THR A 311 20.89 -4.09 23.14
C THR A 311 21.20 -4.10 21.65
N PHE A 312 20.24 -4.56 20.86
CA PHE A 312 20.28 -4.56 19.40
C PHE A 312 18.97 -3.98 18.87
N ASP A 313 19.07 -2.95 18.03
CA ASP A 313 17.93 -2.35 17.34
C ASP A 313 17.85 -2.93 15.92
N ILE A 314 16.68 -3.45 15.56
CA ILE A 314 16.40 -4.00 14.23
C ILE A 314 15.13 -3.38 13.65
N ILE A 315 14.98 -3.45 12.33
CA ILE A 315 13.78 -3.08 11.58
C ILE A 315 13.26 -4.32 10.85
N VAL A 316 12.09 -4.80 11.26
CA VAL A 316 11.34 -5.83 10.54
C VAL A 316 10.66 -5.16 9.34
N SER A 317 11.08 -5.51 8.12
CA SER A 317 10.64 -4.86 6.90
C SER A 317 9.20 -5.24 6.50
N PRO A 318 8.47 -4.34 5.84
CA PRO A 318 7.10 -4.58 5.41
C PRO A 318 7.01 -5.71 4.38
N ILE A 319 5.89 -6.40 4.37
CA ILE A 319 5.47 -7.27 3.28
C ILE A 319 5.01 -6.37 2.14
N THR A 320 5.72 -6.44 1.01
CA THR A 320 5.41 -5.63 -0.17
C THR A 320 4.73 -6.41 -1.28
N GLU A 321 4.78 -7.75 -1.24
CA GLU A 321 4.16 -8.59 -2.25
C GLU A 321 3.86 -9.98 -1.69
N PHE A 322 2.67 -10.49 -2.00
CA PHE A 322 2.27 -11.86 -1.67
C PHE A 322 1.11 -12.31 -2.57
N GLN A 323 0.82 -13.61 -2.56
CA GLN A 323 -0.27 -14.20 -3.32
C GLN A 323 -1.07 -15.16 -2.44
N ILE A 324 -2.39 -14.96 -2.39
CA ILE A 324 -3.33 -15.83 -1.69
C ILE A 324 -4.28 -16.41 -2.72
N ALA A 325 -4.34 -17.74 -2.78
CA ALA A 325 -5.02 -18.47 -3.84
C ALA A 325 -4.65 -17.88 -5.22
N ASN A 326 -5.65 -17.45 -6.00
CA ASN A 326 -5.50 -16.89 -7.34
C ASN A 326 -5.41 -15.36 -7.37
N THR A 327 -5.18 -14.70 -6.22
CA THR A 327 -5.08 -13.25 -6.12
C THR A 327 -3.70 -12.83 -5.62
N LYS A 328 -3.01 -12.00 -6.41
CA LYS A 328 -1.72 -11.40 -6.06
C LYS A 328 -1.92 -9.96 -5.61
N PHE A 329 -1.25 -9.60 -4.51
CA PHE A 329 -1.22 -8.25 -3.96
C PHE A 329 0.21 -7.72 -4.00
N SER A 330 0.39 -6.50 -4.50
CA SER A 330 1.68 -5.80 -4.53
C SER A 330 1.50 -4.37 -4.01
N PHE A 331 2.19 -4.04 -2.92
CA PHE A 331 2.24 -2.73 -2.27
C PHE A 331 3.49 -1.97 -2.75
N ASN A 332 3.30 -1.13 -3.76
CA ASN A 332 4.37 -0.44 -4.48
C ASN A 332 4.36 1.05 -4.15
N GLY A 333 5.06 1.43 -3.08
CA GLY A 333 5.09 2.81 -2.61
C GLY A 333 3.71 3.26 -2.13
N ASN A 334 3.00 4.04 -2.94
CA ASN A 334 1.65 4.53 -2.62
C ASN A 334 0.54 3.84 -3.46
N GLU A 335 0.91 2.87 -4.30
CA GLU A 335 -0.02 2.10 -5.13
C GLU A 335 -0.13 0.66 -4.64
N LEU A 336 -1.35 0.20 -4.39
CA LEU A 336 -1.68 -1.21 -4.17
C LEU A 336 -2.25 -1.77 -5.47
N VAL A 337 -1.61 -2.83 -5.97
CA VAL A 337 -2.04 -3.54 -7.17
C VAL A 337 -2.56 -4.91 -6.76
N GLN A 338 -3.80 -5.19 -7.10
CA GLN A 338 -4.44 -6.50 -6.95
C GLN A 338 -4.65 -7.10 -8.33
N ILE A 339 -4.17 -8.33 -8.53
CA ILE A 339 -4.31 -9.07 -9.79
C ILE A 339 -4.99 -10.40 -9.51
N GLN A 340 -6.03 -10.70 -10.29
CA GLN A 340 -6.75 -11.96 -10.20
C GLN A 340 -6.42 -12.83 -11.42
N TYR A 341 -5.96 -14.05 -11.17
CA TYR A 341 -5.58 -15.03 -12.18
C TYR A 341 -6.61 -16.14 -12.30
N GLY A 342 -6.73 -16.71 -13.51
CA GLY A 342 -7.53 -17.89 -13.77
C GLY A 342 -7.08 -19.08 -12.91
N HIS A 343 -7.88 -20.16 -12.89
CA HIS A 343 -7.52 -21.38 -12.17
C HIS A 343 -6.20 -22.01 -12.64
N ASP A 344 -5.72 -21.66 -13.85
CA ASP A 344 -4.44 -22.06 -14.40
C ASP A 344 -3.26 -21.22 -13.86
N PHE A 345 -3.52 -20.12 -13.15
CA PHE A 345 -2.54 -19.11 -12.68
C PHE A 345 -1.71 -18.46 -13.78
N LEU A 346 -2.07 -18.65 -15.05
CA LEU A 346 -1.30 -18.15 -16.19
C LEU A 346 -1.91 -16.88 -16.78
N ASN A 347 -3.23 -16.74 -16.71
CA ASN A 347 -3.95 -15.66 -17.38
C ASN A 347 -4.63 -14.72 -16.36
N GLN A 348 -4.27 -13.43 -16.42
CA GLN A 348 -4.98 -12.39 -15.67
C GLN A 348 -6.36 -12.16 -16.30
N PHE A 349 -7.43 -12.37 -15.52
CA PHE A 349 -8.80 -12.06 -15.93
C PHE A 349 -9.39 -10.86 -15.19
N GLY A 350 -8.75 -10.42 -14.11
CA GLY A 350 -9.28 -9.38 -13.23
C GLY A 350 -8.20 -8.63 -12.47
N GLY A 351 -8.63 -7.61 -11.74
CA GLY A 351 -7.74 -6.81 -10.89
C GLY A 351 -8.22 -5.39 -10.67
N ALA A 352 -7.63 -4.76 -9.66
CA ALA A 352 -7.87 -3.39 -9.29
C ALA A 352 -6.55 -2.74 -8.85
N LYS A 353 -6.45 -1.42 -9.06
CA LYS A 353 -5.37 -0.60 -8.52
C LYS A 353 -5.96 0.40 -7.56
N TYR A 354 -5.21 0.69 -6.50
CA TYR A 354 -5.63 1.58 -5.44
C TYR A 354 -4.51 2.53 -5.07
N ALA A 355 -4.85 3.79 -4.79
CA ALA A 355 -4.05 4.58 -3.87
C ALA A 355 -4.37 4.10 -2.44
N TYR A 356 -3.37 3.98 -1.57
CA TYR A 356 -3.61 3.47 -0.22
C TYR A 356 -2.84 4.22 0.86
N THR A 357 -3.35 4.14 2.09
CA THR A 357 -2.66 4.54 3.31
C THR A 357 -2.89 3.49 4.40
N ILE A 358 -1.89 3.28 5.26
CA ILE A 358 -1.97 2.32 6.36
C ILE A 358 -1.89 3.05 7.70
N ASP A 359 -2.84 2.76 8.58
CA ASP A 359 -2.74 3.03 10.01
C ASP A 359 -2.46 1.69 10.70
N ALA A 360 -1.17 1.41 10.90
CA ALA A 360 -0.70 0.13 11.46
C ALA A 360 -1.10 -0.05 12.93
N ALA A 361 -1.25 1.05 13.68
CA ALA A 361 -1.62 1.02 15.08
C ALA A 361 -3.06 0.50 15.27
N ASN A 362 -3.96 0.88 14.37
CA ASN A 362 -5.36 0.45 14.40
C ASN A 362 -5.69 -0.65 13.39
N LYS A 363 -4.70 -1.18 12.67
CA LYS A 363 -4.87 -2.18 11.60
C LYS A 363 -5.88 -1.73 10.54
N LYS A 364 -5.82 -0.47 10.14
CA LYS A 364 -6.69 0.10 9.10
C LYS A 364 -5.93 0.31 7.80
N LEU A 365 -6.51 -0.18 6.70
CA LEU A 365 -6.07 0.02 5.33
C LEU A 365 -7.12 0.86 4.60
N THR A 366 -6.81 2.12 4.32
CA THR A 366 -7.68 2.99 3.52
C THR A 366 -7.25 2.89 2.07
N VAL A 367 -8.21 2.60 1.19
CA VAL A 367 -7.97 2.49 -0.25
C VAL A 367 -8.90 3.41 -1.03
N THR A 368 -8.40 3.93 -2.13
CA THR A 368 -9.18 4.63 -3.16
C THR A 368 -8.90 3.95 -4.48
N GLN A 369 -9.90 3.32 -5.09
CA GLN A 369 -9.69 2.58 -6.33
C GLN A 369 -9.40 3.55 -7.48
N THR A 370 -8.23 3.42 -8.10
CA THR A 370 -7.72 4.30 -9.15
C THR A 370 -7.86 3.69 -10.54
N ALA A 371 -7.87 2.37 -10.65
CA ALA A 371 -8.09 1.65 -11.89
C ALA A 371 -8.77 0.30 -11.66
N HIS A 372 -9.43 -0.20 -12.69
CA HIS A 372 -9.88 -1.59 -12.76
C HIS A 372 -9.35 -2.25 -14.02
N TYR A 373 -9.14 -3.55 -13.95
CA TYR A 373 -8.81 -4.34 -15.13
C TYR A 373 -10.09 -4.69 -15.88
N SER A 374 -10.13 -4.37 -17.17
CA SER A 374 -11.22 -4.71 -18.08
C SER A 374 -10.76 -5.85 -18.98
N TYR A 375 -11.32 -7.04 -18.80
CA TYR A 375 -11.00 -8.21 -19.60
C TYR A 375 -12.03 -8.41 -20.71
N ASP A 376 -11.55 -8.57 -21.95
CA ASP A 376 -12.35 -8.97 -23.10
C ASP A 376 -12.23 -10.47 -23.31
N TYR A 377 -13.29 -11.21 -22.92
CA TYR A 377 -13.37 -12.66 -23.09
C TYR A 377 -13.28 -13.12 -24.54
N PHE A 378 -13.70 -12.30 -25.51
CA PHE A 378 -13.65 -12.68 -26.93
C PHE A 378 -12.27 -12.47 -27.53
N ALA A 379 -11.56 -11.42 -27.10
CA ALA A 379 -10.21 -11.14 -27.55
C ALA A 379 -9.13 -11.87 -26.72
N ALA A 380 -9.49 -12.43 -25.56
CA ALA A 380 -8.57 -12.98 -24.58
C ALA A 380 -7.47 -11.99 -24.18
N THR A 381 -7.82 -10.70 -24.12
CA THR A 381 -6.93 -9.60 -23.75
C THR A 381 -7.62 -8.71 -22.73
N GLY A 382 -6.87 -7.98 -21.92
CA GLY A 382 -7.43 -6.95 -21.06
C GLY A 382 -6.59 -5.69 -20.98
N GLU A 383 -7.23 -4.62 -20.53
CA GLU A 383 -6.60 -3.32 -20.33
C GLU A 383 -6.92 -2.76 -18.94
N TRP A 384 -5.99 -1.99 -18.37
CA TRP A 384 -6.25 -1.21 -17.17
C TRP A 384 -6.98 0.07 -17.55
N ILE A 385 -8.19 0.25 -17.02
CA ILE A 385 -8.98 1.46 -17.22
C ILE A 385 -8.90 2.30 -15.95
N THR A 386 -8.29 3.48 -16.05
CA THR A 386 -8.22 4.44 -14.95
C THR A 386 -9.61 4.98 -14.62
N ARG A 387 -9.80 5.44 -13.38
CA ARG A 387 -11.05 6.08 -12.92
C ARG A 387 -11.42 7.28 -13.79
N SER A 388 -10.44 8.11 -14.14
CA SER A 388 -10.62 9.23 -15.06
C SER A 388 -11.01 8.80 -16.47
N ASP A 389 -10.38 7.76 -17.02
CA ASP A 389 -10.71 7.25 -18.35
C ASP A 389 -12.10 6.64 -18.38
N PHE A 390 -12.50 5.94 -17.33
CA PHE A 390 -13.86 5.42 -17.20
C PHE A 390 -14.87 6.56 -17.24
N ILE A 391 -14.71 7.59 -16.39
CA ILE A 391 -15.60 8.76 -16.34
C ILE A 391 -15.69 9.42 -17.72
N ARG A 392 -14.54 9.63 -18.36
CA ARG A 392 -14.45 10.25 -19.69
C ARG A 392 -15.18 9.40 -20.74
N LYS A 393 -14.83 8.10 -20.88
CA LYS A 393 -15.44 7.18 -21.84
C LYS A 393 -16.96 7.06 -21.63
N GLN A 394 -17.42 6.99 -20.38
CA GLN A 394 -18.86 6.96 -20.06
C GLN A 394 -19.56 8.26 -20.44
N THR A 395 -18.96 9.41 -20.13
CA THR A 395 -19.53 10.72 -20.46
C THR A 395 -19.66 10.90 -21.98
N GLU A 396 -18.59 10.60 -22.73
CA GLU A 396 -18.56 10.69 -24.19
C GLU A 396 -19.61 9.75 -24.82
N GLY A 397 -19.63 8.47 -24.42
CA GLY A 397 -20.55 7.47 -24.97
C GLY A 397 -22.01 7.77 -24.67
N ILE A 398 -22.35 8.11 -23.41
CA ILE A 398 -23.73 8.44 -23.02
C ILE A 398 -24.19 9.71 -23.75
N THR A 399 -23.32 10.72 -23.87
CA THR A 399 -23.64 11.96 -24.61
C THR A 399 -23.95 11.64 -26.08
N ALA A 400 -23.08 10.85 -26.73
CA ALA A 400 -23.26 10.47 -28.12
C ALA A 400 -24.55 9.65 -28.35
N PHE A 401 -24.90 8.77 -27.42
CA PHE A 401 -26.16 8.02 -27.47
C PHE A 401 -27.37 8.93 -27.29
N VAL A 402 -27.36 9.80 -26.28
CA VAL A 402 -28.47 10.72 -25.97
C VAL A 402 -28.71 11.72 -27.10
N ASP A 403 -27.66 12.28 -27.69
CA ASP A 403 -27.78 13.21 -28.83
C ASP A 403 -28.40 12.53 -30.05
N ARG A 404 -28.05 11.27 -30.30
CA ARG A 404 -28.67 10.45 -31.35
C ARG A 404 -30.12 10.15 -31.03
N ALA A 405 -30.44 9.79 -29.79
CA ALA A 405 -31.81 9.53 -29.36
C ALA A 405 -32.72 10.77 -29.53
N ILE A 406 -32.23 11.96 -29.14
CA ILE A 406 -32.93 13.24 -29.36
C ILE A 406 -33.19 13.45 -30.85
N THR A 407 -32.16 13.27 -31.68
CA THR A 407 -32.26 13.46 -33.13
C THR A 407 -33.29 12.50 -33.75
N LEU A 408 -33.32 11.24 -33.29
CA LEU A 408 -34.18 10.19 -33.85
C LEU A 408 -35.64 10.29 -33.41
N THR A 409 -35.92 10.85 -32.23
CA THR A 409 -37.29 10.97 -31.67
C THR A 409 -38.23 11.79 -32.59
N GLY A 410 -37.70 12.65 -33.47
CA GLY A 410 -38.47 13.40 -34.47
C GLY A 410 -38.15 13.06 -35.93
N LYS A 411 -37.26 12.10 -36.20
CA LYS A 411 -36.75 11.84 -37.54
C LYS A 411 -37.70 10.94 -38.35
N ASN A 412 -38.00 11.35 -39.58
CA ASN A 412 -38.76 10.56 -40.54
C ASN A 412 -38.32 10.86 -41.98
N PRO A 413 -37.79 9.90 -42.76
CA PRO A 413 -37.57 8.49 -42.39
C PRO A 413 -36.32 8.29 -41.52
N VAL A 414 -36.34 7.24 -40.70
CA VAL A 414 -35.13 6.69 -40.03
C VAL A 414 -34.43 5.74 -41.01
N THR A 415 -33.11 5.90 -41.17
CA THR A 415 -32.30 5.10 -42.10
C THR A 415 -31.55 3.97 -41.40
N HIS A 416 -31.09 2.96 -42.15
CA HIS A 416 -30.22 1.90 -41.59
C HIS A 416 -28.95 2.46 -40.95
N ALA A 417 -28.35 3.50 -41.55
CA ALA A 417 -27.17 4.17 -41.02
C ALA A 417 -27.45 4.83 -39.66
N ASP A 418 -28.64 5.40 -39.47
CA ASP A 418 -29.04 5.96 -38.18
C ASP A 418 -29.12 4.89 -37.08
N VAL A 419 -29.68 3.73 -37.42
CA VAL A 419 -29.77 2.59 -36.49
C VAL A 419 -28.37 2.09 -36.14
N VAL A 420 -27.51 1.85 -37.14
CA VAL A 420 -26.12 1.43 -36.90
C VAL A 420 -25.37 2.44 -36.03
N ALA A 421 -25.55 3.75 -36.26
CA ALA A 421 -24.91 4.78 -35.46
C ALA A 421 -25.42 4.83 -34.01
N LEU A 422 -26.72 4.62 -33.78
CA LEU A 422 -27.31 4.56 -32.44
C LEU A 422 -26.72 3.40 -31.62
N PHE A 423 -26.72 2.19 -32.19
CA PHE A 423 -26.20 0.99 -31.51
C PHE A 423 -24.69 1.00 -31.36
N ARG A 424 -23.94 1.63 -32.29
CA ARG A 424 -22.51 1.85 -32.09
C ARG A 424 -22.23 2.70 -30.85
N ALA A 425 -22.97 3.80 -30.68
CA ALA A 425 -22.86 4.65 -29.50
C ALA A 425 -23.07 3.86 -28.20
N GLU A 426 -24.04 2.96 -28.21
CA GLU A 426 -24.35 2.09 -27.08
C GLU A 426 -23.19 1.12 -26.79
N MET A 427 -22.64 0.48 -27.81
CA MET A 427 -21.53 -0.45 -27.65
C MET A 427 -20.24 0.27 -27.19
N GLU A 428 -20.03 1.52 -27.61
CA GLU A 428 -18.95 2.38 -27.12
C GLU A 428 -19.07 2.66 -25.60
N ILE A 429 -20.29 2.83 -25.08
CA ILE A 429 -20.54 2.91 -23.62
C ILE A 429 -20.09 1.63 -22.92
N ALA A 430 -20.26 0.47 -23.56
CA ALA A 430 -19.77 -0.82 -23.08
C ALA A 430 -18.26 -1.03 -23.30
N GLY A 431 -17.52 0.01 -23.71
CA GLY A 431 -16.08 -0.02 -23.90
C GLY A 431 -15.63 -0.70 -25.19
N ARG A 432 -16.53 -0.97 -26.14
CA ARG A 432 -16.19 -1.57 -27.43
C ARG A 432 -15.85 -0.48 -28.44
N THR A 433 -14.62 -0.44 -28.94
CA THR A 433 -14.11 0.65 -29.79
C THR A 433 -13.76 0.23 -31.22
N ASP A 434 -13.48 -1.06 -31.48
CA ASP A 434 -13.26 -1.60 -32.84
C ASP A 434 -14.54 -2.22 -33.44
N LEU A 435 -15.46 -1.34 -33.86
CA LEU A 435 -16.80 -1.70 -34.29
C LEU A 435 -17.02 -1.42 -35.77
N SER A 436 -16.76 -2.41 -36.63
CA SER A 436 -17.22 -2.38 -38.01
C SER A 436 -18.76 -2.38 -38.07
N ASP A 437 -19.34 -1.82 -39.13
CA ASP A 437 -20.80 -1.83 -39.35
C ASP A 437 -21.37 -3.24 -39.27
N GLU A 438 -20.64 -4.24 -39.78
CA GLU A 438 -21.04 -5.65 -39.76
C GLU A 438 -21.08 -6.23 -38.33
N LYS A 439 -20.11 -5.88 -37.48
CA LYS A 439 -20.12 -6.24 -36.06
C LYS A 439 -21.30 -5.59 -35.33
N VAL A 440 -21.60 -4.32 -35.59
CA VAL A 440 -22.74 -3.62 -34.99
C VAL A 440 -24.07 -4.22 -35.45
N LYS A 441 -24.23 -4.54 -36.74
CA LYS A 441 -25.43 -5.22 -37.25
C LYS A 441 -25.60 -6.61 -36.62
N SER A 442 -24.51 -7.36 -36.46
CA SER A 442 -24.53 -8.66 -35.78
C SER A 442 -24.93 -8.54 -34.30
N TYR A 443 -24.47 -7.48 -33.62
CA TYR A 443 -24.89 -7.14 -32.26
C TYR A 443 -26.39 -6.83 -32.19
N ILE A 444 -26.90 -6.00 -33.11
CA ILE A 444 -28.33 -5.68 -33.21
C ILE A 444 -29.14 -6.98 -33.32
N ILE A 445 -28.77 -7.87 -34.24
CA ILE A 445 -29.50 -9.14 -34.48
C ILE A 445 -29.46 -10.05 -33.24
N SER A 446 -28.29 -10.20 -32.61
CA SER A 446 -28.13 -11.10 -31.45
C SER A 446 -28.85 -10.60 -30.20
N HIS A 447 -28.84 -9.29 -29.95
CA HIS A 447 -29.54 -8.69 -28.82
C HIS A 447 -31.06 -8.64 -29.01
N CYS A 448 -31.51 -8.73 -30.27
CA CYS A 448 -32.92 -8.84 -30.64
C CYS A 448 -33.46 -10.28 -30.66
N GLY A 449 -32.64 -11.30 -30.39
CA GLY A 449 -33.08 -12.70 -30.31
C GLY A 449 -33.18 -13.25 -28.88
N SER A 450 -32.66 -12.54 -27.89
CA SER A 450 -32.58 -13.02 -26.50
C SER A 450 -33.82 -12.61 -25.69
N SER A 451 -34.41 -13.54 -24.95
CA SER A 451 -35.48 -13.30 -23.97
C SER A 451 -34.99 -12.56 -22.71
N SER A 452 -34.05 -11.63 -22.86
CA SER A 452 -33.55 -10.79 -21.77
C SER A 452 -34.53 -9.65 -21.51
N TYR A 453 -34.73 -9.31 -20.23
CA TYR A 453 -35.64 -8.27 -19.72
C TYR A 453 -35.43 -6.85 -20.33
N PHE A 454 -34.42 -6.65 -21.17
CA PHE A 454 -33.94 -5.34 -21.62
C PHE A 454 -33.84 -5.17 -23.15
N SER A 455 -34.46 -6.03 -23.96
CA SER A 455 -34.36 -5.96 -25.43
C SER A 455 -35.68 -5.62 -26.14
N VAL A 456 -35.59 -4.83 -27.23
CA VAL A 456 -36.68 -4.68 -28.21
C VAL A 456 -36.23 -5.36 -29.51
N PRO A 457 -36.83 -6.50 -29.87
CA PRO A 457 -36.37 -7.26 -31.03
C PRO A 457 -36.66 -6.54 -32.35
N PHE A 458 -35.64 -6.31 -33.17
CA PHE A 458 -35.81 -5.96 -34.58
C PHE A 458 -36.45 -7.15 -35.32
N PRO A 459 -37.39 -6.90 -36.26
CA PRO A 459 -38.09 -7.95 -36.98
C PRO A 459 -37.22 -8.53 -38.12
N CYS A 460 -36.04 -9.05 -37.80
CA CYS A 460 -35.09 -9.65 -38.74
C CYS A 460 -34.22 -10.70 -38.05
N ALA A 461 -33.88 -11.78 -38.77
CA ALA A 461 -33.08 -12.89 -38.25
C ALA A 461 -31.61 -12.84 -38.67
N ASN A 462 -31.24 -12.00 -39.66
CA ASN A 462 -29.88 -11.90 -40.19
C ASN A 462 -29.62 -10.51 -40.81
N VAL A 463 -28.35 -10.24 -41.14
CA VAL A 463 -27.91 -8.94 -41.69
C VAL A 463 -28.59 -8.59 -43.00
N LYS A 464 -28.85 -9.59 -43.86
CA LYS A 464 -29.52 -9.38 -45.14
C LYS A 464 -30.98 -8.95 -44.97
N GLU A 465 -31.67 -9.56 -44.01
CA GLU A 465 -33.03 -9.15 -43.64
C GLU A 465 -33.05 -7.77 -42.99
N PHE A 466 -32.07 -7.47 -42.14
CA PHE A 466 -31.91 -6.14 -41.55
C PHE A 466 -31.75 -5.06 -42.63
N ASP A 467 -30.85 -5.27 -43.60
CA ASP A 467 -30.59 -4.31 -44.69
C ASP A 467 -31.77 -4.17 -45.67
N ALA A 468 -32.72 -5.11 -45.65
CA ALA A 468 -33.95 -5.07 -46.43
C ALA A 468 -35.14 -4.47 -45.68
N LEU A 469 -34.97 -4.05 -44.41
CA LEU A 469 -36.08 -3.54 -43.60
C LEU A 469 -36.60 -2.21 -44.16
N PRO A 470 -37.93 -2.09 -44.37
CA PRO A 470 -38.56 -0.83 -44.71
C PRO A 470 -38.32 0.26 -43.64
N THR A 471 -38.19 1.52 -44.06
CA THR A 471 -37.87 2.64 -43.15
C THR A 471 -38.95 2.90 -42.09
N ASP A 472 -40.21 2.56 -42.36
CA ASP A 472 -41.31 2.61 -41.39
C ASP A 472 -41.14 1.56 -40.29
N LYS A 473 -40.66 0.36 -40.65
CA LYS A 473 -40.31 -0.69 -39.68
C LYS A 473 -39.13 -0.26 -38.82
N LEU A 474 -38.06 0.27 -39.41
CA LEU A 474 -36.92 0.82 -38.67
C LEU A 474 -37.37 1.89 -37.67
N LYS A 475 -38.19 2.86 -38.12
CA LYS A 475 -38.71 3.91 -37.26
C LYS A 475 -39.50 3.35 -36.07
N SER A 476 -40.48 2.48 -36.33
CA SER A 476 -41.32 1.90 -35.27
C SER A 476 -40.53 1.08 -34.24
N THR A 477 -39.47 0.40 -34.66
CA THR A 477 -38.60 -0.37 -33.76
C THR A 477 -37.68 0.54 -32.95
N VAL A 478 -37.08 1.57 -33.58
CA VAL A 478 -36.25 2.55 -32.87
C VAL A 478 -37.07 3.31 -31.83
N GLU A 479 -38.29 3.73 -32.14
CA GLU A 479 -39.17 4.40 -31.17
C GLU A 479 -39.43 3.53 -29.94
N LYS A 480 -39.73 2.23 -30.14
CA LYS A 480 -39.91 1.26 -29.05
C LYS A 480 -38.62 1.07 -28.24
N TYR A 481 -37.49 0.93 -28.92
CA TYR A 481 -36.18 0.76 -28.30
C TYR A 481 -35.82 1.99 -27.44
N LEU A 482 -36.00 3.20 -27.98
CA LEU A 482 -35.76 4.44 -27.23
C LEU A 482 -36.72 4.57 -26.04
N ALA A 483 -38.00 4.23 -26.18
CA ALA A 483 -38.93 4.23 -25.06
C ALA A 483 -38.50 3.26 -23.95
N LEU A 484 -38.04 2.05 -24.30
CA LEU A 484 -37.49 1.10 -23.34
C LEU A 484 -36.24 1.69 -22.66
N ARG A 485 -35.29 2.22 -23.42
CA ARG A 485 -34.05 2.80 -22.87
C ARG A 485 -34.30 3.98 -21.95
N LEU A 486 -35.25 4.83 -22.30
CA LEU A 486 -35.70 5.95 -21.46
C LEU A 486 -36.19 5.44 -20.09
N SER A 487 -37.00 4.37 -20.06
CA SER A 487 -37.46 3.75 -18.80
C SER A 487 -36.32 3.14 -17.96
N LEU A 488 -35.23 2.67 -18.59
CA LEU A 488 -34.08 2.12 -17.88
C LEU A 488 -33.21 3.20 -17.25
N PHE A 489 -33.08 4.36 -17.90
CA PHE A 489 -32.40 5.52 -17.31
C PHE A 489 -33.14 6.05 -16.08
N GLU A 490 -34.48 6.08 -16.12
CA GLU A 490 -35.31 6.42 -14.95
C GLU A 490 -35.02 5.48 -13.78
N HIS A 491 -35.03 4.16 -14.03
CA HIS A 491 -34.78 3.16 -13.00
C HIS A 491 -33.36 3.23 -12.41
N GLN A 492 -32.35 3.59 -13.22
CA GLN A 492 -30.97 3.69 -12.75
C GLN A 492 -30.68 5.00 -12.01
N SER A 493 -31.41 6.08 -12.30
CA SER A 493 -31.13 7.42 -11.78
C SER A 493 -31.91 7.83 -10.54
N GLU A 494 -32.95 7.08 -10.13
CA GLU A 494 -33.87 7.46 -9.03
C GLU A 494 -34.57 8.82 -9.25
N ILE A 495 -34.59 9.29 -10.50
CA ILE A 495 -35.24 10.51 -10.96
C ILE A 495 -36.20 10.11 -12.08
N THR A 496 -37.48 10.48 -11.96
CA THR A 496 -38.46 10.33 -13.03
C THR A 496 -38.06 11.23 -14.19
N MET A 497 -37.38 10.66 -15.18
CA MET A 497 -36.95 11.36 -16.39
C MET A 497 -37.96 11.09 -17.50
N THR A 498 -38.65 12.14 -17.95
CA THR A 498 -39.76 11.98 -18.90
C THR A 498 -39.32 12.07 -20.36
N ASN A 499 -38.10 12.54 -20.64
CA ASN A 499 -37.59 12.73 -21.99
C ASN A 499 -36.06 12.78 -22.09
N TRP A 500 -35.54 12.69 -23.32
CA TRP A 500 -34.10 12.66 -23.59
C TRP A 500 -33.34 13.98 -23.30
N GLN A 501 -34.00 15.14 -23.35
CA GLN A 501 -33.36 16.42 -23.00
C GLN A 501 -33.07 16.51 -21.50
N GLU A 502 -33.98 15.97 -20.69
CA GLU A 502 -33.80 15.86 -19.25
C GLU A 502 -32.61 14.94 -18.92
N ILE A 503 -32.52 13.76 -19.57
CA ILE A 503 -31.35 12.87 -19.45
C ILE A 503 -30.07 13.62 -19.83
N LYS A 504 -30.07 14.37 -20.94
CA LYS A 504 -28.91 15.13 -21.40
C LYS A 504 -28.38 16.09 -20.33
N SER A 505 -29.28 16.77 -19.63
CA SER A 505 -28.88 17.69 -18.54
C SER A 505 -28.33 16.98 -17.30
N GLN A 506 -28.59 15.68 -17.15
CA GLN A 506 -28.23 14.87 -15.98
C GLN A 506 -27.10 13.85 -16.24
N ILE A 507 -26.46 13.86 -17.43
CA ILE A 507 -25.38 12.93 -17.78
C ILE A 507 -24.28 12.89 -16.70
N GLY A 508 -23.87 14.04 -16.18
CA GLY A 508 -22.87 14.09 -15.11
C GLY A 508 -23.30 13.35 -13.83
N SER A 509 -24.58 13.41 -13.46
CA SER A 509 -25.12 12.67 -12.31
C SER A 509 -25.16 11.16 -12.57
N ILE A 510 -25.54 10.75 -13.77
CA ILE A 510 -25.57 9.34 -14.21
C ILE A 510 -24.15 8.75 -14.19
N VAL A 511 -23.17 9.46 -14.76
CA VAL A 511 -21.77 9.02 -14.79
C VAL A 511 -21.19 8.93 -13.38
N ARG A 512 -21.44 9.92 -12.50
CA ARG A 512 -21.01 9.85 -11.09
C ARG A 512 -21.59 8.64 -10.36
N LYS A 513 -22.84 8.25 -10.65
CA LYS A 513 -23.43 7.06 -10.05
C LYS A 513 -22.75 5.79 -10.57
N ALA A 514 -22.52 5.69 -11.88
CA ALA A 514 -21.79 4.58 -12.48
C ALA A 514 -20.34 4.47 -11.96
N GLU A 515 -19.67 5.60 -11.78
CA GLU A 515 -18.33 5.69 -11.17
C GLU A 515 -18.34 5.11 -9.76
N LYS A 516 -19.22 5.57 -8.87
CA LYS A 516 -19.33 5.07 -7.48
C LYS A 516 -19.71 3.59 -7.40
N MET A 517 -20.39 3.07 -8.41
CA MET A 517 -20.68 1.63 -8.51
C MET A 517 -19.45 0.84 -8.92
N LYS A 518 -18.67 1.38 -9.87
CA LYS A 518 -17.53 0.68 -10.48
C LYS A 518 -16.25 0.77 -9.65
N PHE A 519 -16.01 1.93 -9.03
CA PHE A 519 -14.85 2.23 -8.21
C PHE A 519 -15.27 2.31 -6.76
N LYS A 520 -14.63 1.50 -5.91
CA LYS A 520 -14.99 1.34 -4.51
C LYS A 520 -13.86 1.90 -3.65
N ASP A 521 -14.20 2.96 -2.91
CA ASP A 521 -13.32 3.53 -1.90
C ASP A 521 -13.76 2.97 -0.54
N ALA A 522 -12.81 2.51 0.26
CA ALA A 522 -13.11 1.78 1.49
C ALA A 522 -12.01 1.95 2.53
N VAL A 523 -12.40 1.75 3.79
CA VAL A 523 -11.47 1.59 4.92
C VAL A 523 -11.68 0.19 5.45
N PHE A 524 -10.64 -0.64 5.35
CA PHE A 524 -10.65 -2.01 5.82
C PHE A 524 -9.95 -2.10 7.17
N THR A 525 -10.51 -2.87 8.10
CA THR A 525 -9.70 -3.55 9.11
C THR A 525 -8.97 -4.67 8.40
N TYR A 526 -7.66 -4.79 8.59
CA TYR A 526 -6.87 -5.85 7.96
C TYR A 526 -6.17 -6.73 8.99
N LYS A 527 -5.97 -8.00 8.64
CA LYS A 527 -5.15 -8.94 9.40
C LYS A 527 -4.31 -9.76 8.44
N ILE A 528 -3.05 -9.96 8.79
CA ILE A 528 -2.11 -10.81 8.07
C ILE A 528 -1.77 -11.99 8.95
N GLU A 529 -1.88 -13.20 8.40
CA GLU A 529 -1.42 -14.41 9.03
C GLU A 529 -0.28 -14.99 8.19
N CYS A 530 0.84 -15.31 8.85
CA CYS A 530 1.99 -15.93 8.20
C CYS A 530 2.11 -17.39 8.63
N ASP A 531 2.59 -18.24 7.72
CA ASP A 531 2.96 -19.62 8.03
C ASP A 531 4.24 -19.71 8.89
N GLU A 532 4.66 -20.93 9.23
CA GLU A 532 5.88 -21.16 10.02
C GLU A 532 7.16 -20.69 9.31
N GLN A 533 7.12 -20.59 7.98
CA GLN A 533 8.22 -20.14 7.14
C GLN A 533 8.21 -18.61 6.94
N GLY A 534 7.22 -17.91 7.49
CA GLY A 534 7.07 -16.45 7.40
C GLY A 534 6.44 -15.96 6.10
N SER A 535 5.86 -16.86 5.29
CA SER A 535 5.10 -16.48 4.09
C SER A 535 3.67 -16.13 4.48
N VAL A 536 3.04 -15.20 3.75
CA VAL A 536 1.63 -14.84 4.01
C VAL A 536 0.74 -16.03 3.65
N ALA A 537 0.08 -16.58 4.66
CA ALA A 537 -0.87 -17.68 4.53
C ALA A 537 -2.31 -17.17 4.35
N ASP A 538 -2.64 -16.03 4.99
CA ASP A 538 -3.93 -15.38 4.85
C ASP A 538 -3.82 -13.85 4.94
N PHE A 539 -4.69 -13.16 4.21
CA PHE A 539 -4.85 -11.72 4.24
C PHE A 539 -6.33 -11.37 4.31
N HIS A 540 -6.82 -11.22 5.54
CA HIS A 540 -8.21 -10.87 5.80
C HIS A 540 -8.38 -9.35 5.74
N THR A 541 -9.39 -8.90 5.00
CA THR A 541 -9.82 -7.50 5.01
C THR A 541 -11.33 -7.44 5.17
N GLU A 542 -11.79 -6.54 6.04
CA GLU A 542 -13.22 -6.34 6.27
C GLU A 542 -13.54 -4.87 6.49
N THR A 543 -14.63 -4.41 5.90
CA THR A 543 -15.16 -3.07 6.19
C THR A 543 -16.14 -3.10 7.35
N ASP A 544 -16.09 -2.08 8.19
CA ASP A 544 -17.09 -1.86 9.24
C ASP A 544 -18.46 -1.44 8.65
N TYR A 545 -19.53 -1.65 9.42
CA TYR A 545 -20.86 -1.13 9.06
C TYR A 545 -20.88 0.40 9.13
N ASP A 546 -21.20 1.04 8.01
CA ASP A 546 -21.27 2.49 7.88
C ASP A 546 -22.68 2.99 8.27
N ASN A 547 -22.78 3.60 9.45
CA ASN A 547 -24.06 4.12 9.96
C ASN A 547 -24.60 5.32 9.15
N SER A 548 -23.80 5.93 8.29
CA SER A 548 -24.26 7.01 7.40
C SER A 548 -24.98 6.48 6.16
N LYS A 549 -24.85 5.18 5.87
CA LYS A 549 -25.41 4.51 4.70
C LYS A 549 -26.63 3.67 5.08
N LYS A 550 -27.52 3.48 4.11
CA LYS A 550 -28.61 2.51 4.25
C LYS A 550 -28.06 1.08 4.27
N TRP A 551 -28.84 0.13 4.78
CA TRP A 551 -28.43 -1.27 4.90
C TRP A 551 -28.03 -1.90 3.54
N TYR A 552 -28.71 -1.50 2.46
CA TYR A 552 -28.41 -2.00 1.11
C TYR A 552 -27.30 -1.22 0.38
N GLU A 553 -26.79 -0.13 0.97
CA GLU A 553 -25.69 0.69 0.44
C GLU A 553 -24.33 0.32 1.07
N GLN A 554 -24.33 -0.62 2.02
CA GLN A 554 -23.12 -1.12 2.66
C GLN A 554 -22.18 -1.77 1.63
N TYR A 555 -20.88 -1.64 1.85
CA TYR A 555 -19.88 -2.37 1.07
C TYR A 555 -19.69 -3.73 1.75
N GLY A 556 -20.38 -4.77 1.29
CA GLY A 556 -20.23 -6.11 1.87
C GLY A 556 -21.45 -7.00 1.75
N ILE A 557 -21.40 -8.11 2.49
CA ILE A 557 -22.39 -9.18 2.47
C ILE A 557 -23.09 -9.34 3.82
N TYR A 558 -24.38 -9.68 3.78
CA TYR A 558 -25.12 -10.12 4.96
C TYR A 558 -25.20 -11.64 4.94
N GLN A 559 -24.76 -12.32 6.00
CA GLN A 559 -24.69 -13.79 6.03
C GLN A 559 -25.01 -14.37 7.40
N ASN A 560 -25.50 -15.61 7.43
CA ASN A 560 -25.67 -16.40 8.64
C ASN A 560 -24.84 -17.71 8.64
N GLU A 561 -24.84 -18.41 9.77
CA GLU A 561 -24.11 -19.69 9.94
C GLU A 561 -24.65 -20.81 9.05
N ALA A 562 -25.92 -20.73 8.63
CA ALA A 562 -26.53 -21.68 7.71
C ALA A 562 -26.12 -21.43 6.24
N SER A 563 -25.21 -20.50 5.95
CA SER A 563 -24.77 -20.13 4.59
C SER A 563 -25.84 -19.48 3.70
N TYR A 564 -26.90 -18.94 4.29
CA TYR A 564 -27.72 -17.95 3.58
C TYR A 564 -26.95 -16.64 3.54
N ALA A 565 -26.85 -16.03 2.35
CA ALA A 565 -26.15 -14.77 2.19
C ALA A 565 -26.86 -13.85 1.20
N LEU A 566 -26.88 -12.55 1.47
CA LEU A 566 -27.42 -11.52 0.61
C LEU A 566 -26.37 -10.43 0.40
N GLU A 567 -25.91 -10.29 -0.84
CA GLU A 567 -25.03 -9.21 -1.28
C GLU A 567 -25.85 -8.15 -2.02
N CYS A 568 -25.68 -6.88 -1.63
CA CYS A 568 -26.42 -5.76 -2.21
C CYS A 568 -25.49 -4.88 -3.05
N TYR A 569 -25.90 -4.54 -4.27
CA TYR A 569 -25.09 -3.70 -5.15
C TYR A 569 -25.47 -2.21 -5.09
N GLY A 570 -26.11 -1.76 -4.00
CA GLY A 570 -26.59 -0.38 -3.88
C GLY A 570 -27.64 -0.01 -4.93
N ARG A 571 -28.32 -0.99 -5.52
CA ARG A 571 -29.38 -0.85 -6.53
C ARG A 571 -30.46 -1.91 -6.31
N GLN A 572 -31.51 -1.92 -7.12
CA GLN A 572 -32.54 -2.97 -7.07
C GLN A 572 -32.09 -4.34 -7.60
N THR A 573 -30.80 -4.65 -7.51
CA THR A 573 -30.30 -6.02 -7.74
C THR A 573 -29.24 -6.39 -6.72
N GLY A 574 -29.05 -7.69 -6.54
CA GLY A 574 -28.00 -8.25 -5.68
C GLY A 574 -27.76 -9.72 -6.02
N LEU A 575 -27.03 -10.40 -5.15
CA LEU A 575 -26.90 -11.86 -5.16
C LEU A 575 -27.46 -12.44 -3.88
N PHE A 576 -28.18 -13.55 -4.00
CA PHE A 576 -28.68 -14.33 -2.89
C PHE A 576 -28.14 -15.76 -2.96
N SER A 577 -27.39 -16.13 -1.95
CA SER A 577 -26.89 -17.49 -1.72
C SER A 577 -27.84 -18.24 -0.81
N ILE A 578 -28.14 -19.49 -1.17
CA ILE A 578 -28.79 -20.47 -0.31
C ILE A 578 -27.82 -21.63 0.00
N PRO A 579 -28.05 -22.39 1.08
CA PRO A 579 -27.18 -23.50 1.46
C PRO A 579 -26.98 -24.50 0.30
N GLY A 580 -25.74 -24.92 0.05
CA GLY A 580 -25.38 -25.78 -1.09
C GLY A 580 -24.71 -25.05 -2.26
N ASN A 581 -24.13 -23.86 -2.04
CA ASN A 581 -23.37 -23.06 -3.00
C ASN A 581 -24.13 -22.70 -4.29
N THR A 582 -25.45 -22.50 -4.20
CA THR A 582 -26.20 -21.95 -5.34
C THR A 582 -26.46 -20.47 -5.10
N GLU A 583 -25.98 -19.65 -6.03
CA GLU A 583 -26.20 -18.20 -6.06
C GLU A 583 -27.25 -17.83 -7.11
N TYR A 584 -28.16 -16.93 -6.74
CA TYR A 584 -29.16 -16.40 -7.64
C TYR A 584 -29.04 -14.88 -7.73
N SER A 585 -29.14 -14.36 -8.96
CA SER A 585 -29.37 -12.92 -9.16
C SER A 585 -30.76 -12.56 -8.63
N VAL A 586 -30.81 -11.53 -7.80
CA VAL A 586 -32.08 -11.05 -7.23
C VAL A 586 -32.46 -9.69 -7.76
N ILE A 587 -33.75 -9.43 -7.82
CA ILE A 587 -34.34 -8.12 -8.12
C ILE A 587 -35.11 -7.65 -6.90
N PHE A 588 -34.75 -6.49 -6.36
CA PHE A 588 -35.47 -5.88 -5.24
C PHE A 588 -36.68 -5.07 -5.74
N ASN A 589 -37.70 -4.92 -4.90
CA ASN A 589 -38.77 -3.97 -5.16
C ASN A 589 -38.28 -2.51 -5.01
N SER A 590 -39.14 -1.54 -5.34
CA SER A 590 -38.80 -0.12 -5.30
C SER A 590 -38.42 0.40 -3.91
N GLU A 591 -38.97 -0.20 -2.85
CA GLU A 591 -38.68 0.15 -1.46
C GLU A 591 -37.46 -0.60 -0.89
N ILE A 592 -36.93 -1.57 -1.64
CA ILE A 592 -35.88 -2.50 -1.20
C ILE A 592 -36.30 -3.17 0.13
N SER A 593 -37.56 -3.58 0.21
CA SER A 593 -38.19 -4.29 1.33
C SER A 593 -38.54 -5.74 0.99
N SER A 594 -38.35 -6.14 -0.27
CA SER A 594 -38.44 -7.52 -0.72
C SER A 594 -37.58 -7.75 -1.95
N PHE A 595 -37.29 -9.01 -2.26
CA PHE A 595 -36.63 -9.41 -3.49
C PHE A 595 -37.22 -10.67 -4.10
N THR A 596 -36.98 -10.85 -5.39
CA THR A 596 -37.36 -12.04 -6.16
C THR A 596 -36.15 -12.58 -6.90
N TYR A 597 -36.07 -13.91 -6.99
CA TYR A 597 -35.14 -14.59 -7.90
C TYR A 597 -35.85 -15.70 -8.66
N GLU A 598 -35.28 -16.09 -9.79
CA GLU A 598 -35.81 -17.14 -10.65
C GLU A 598 -34.97 -18.41 -10.54
N LYS A 599 -35.64 -19.55 -10.45
CA LYS A 599 -35.05 -20.88 -10.54
C LYS A 599 -35.98 -21.78 -11.31
N ASP A 600 -35.47 -22.47 -12.34
CA ASP A 600 -36.24 -23.42 -13.15
C ASP A 600 -37.56 -22.82 -13.69
N ASN A 601 -37.50 -21.58 -14.22
CA ASN A 601 -38.64 -20.79 -14.68
C ASN A 601 -39.73 -20.50 -13.61
N THR A 602 -39.38 -20.65 -12.33
CA THR A 602 -40.25 -20.37 -11.19
C THR A 602 -39.67 -19.21 -10.38
N ASN A 603 -40.52 -18.24 -10.05
CA ASN A 603 -40.13 -17.09 -9.25
C ASN A 603 -40.32 -17.36 -7.76
N PHE A 604 -39.30 -17.05 -6.97
CA PHE A 604 -39.30 -17.16 -5.52
C PHE A 604 -39.12 -15.77 -4.93
N SER A 605 -39.96 -15.40 -3.96
CA SER A 605 -39.97 -14.07 -3.38
C SER A 605 -39.77 -14.10 -1.87
N TRP A 606 -39.01 -13.13 -1.37
CA TRP A 606 -38.62 -13.01 0.03
C TRP A 606 -38.87 -11.58 0.52
N SER A 607 -39.41 -11.43 1.72
CA SER A 607 -39.49 -10.13 2.40
C SER A 607 -38.23 -9.87 3.21
N ILE A 608 -37.90 -8.60 3.40
CA ILE A 608 -36.78 -8.12 4.20
C ILE A 608 -37.29 -7.23 5.32
N THR A 609 -36.83 -7.51 6.53
CA THR A 609 -37.01 -6.64 7.70
C THR A 609 -35.63 -6.22 8.20
N VAL A 610 -35.41 -4.92 8.31
CA VAL A 610 -34.16 -4.37 8.87
C VAL A 610 -34.32 -4.26 10.38
N ASN A 611 -33.43 -4.92 11.12
CA ASN A 611 -33.48 -4.96 12.58
C ASN A 611 -32.69 -3.80 13.21
N ALA A 612 -32.98 -3.46 14.46
CA ALA A 612 -32.33 -2.37 15.17
C ALA A 612 -30.83 -2.61 15.43
N ASP A 613 -30.41 -3.88 15.44
CA ASP A 613 -29.02 -4.31 15.63
C ASP A 613 -28.23 -4.41 14.31
N LYS A 614 -28.75 -3.81 13.23
CA LYS A 614 -28.15 -3.77 11.88
C LYS A 614 -28.12 -5.13 11.17
N THR A 615 -28.75 -6.16 11.73
CA THR A 615 -29.03 -7.39 11.01
C THR A 615 -30.24 -7.22 10.08
N ILE A 616 -30.38 -8.11 9.10
CA ILE A 616 -31.59 -8.19 8.27
C ILE A 616 -32.25 -9.56 8.46
N THR A 617 -33.56 -9.57 8.59
CA THR A 617 -34.36 -10.80 8.58
C THR A 617 -34.96 -10.97 7.19
N ILE A 618 -34.63 -12.08 6.55
CA ILE A 618 -35.27 -12.50 5.29
C ILE A 618 -36.33 -13.57 5.60
N THR A 619 -37.48 -13.49 4.95
CA THR A 619 -38.56 -14.48 5.13
C THR A 619 -39.14 -14.89 3.78
N ASN A 620 -39.22 -16.19 3.53
CA ASN A 620 -39.80 -16.72 2.30
C ASN A 620 -41.30 -16.42 2.26
N LEU A 621 -41.76 -15.72 1.22
CA LEU A 621 -43.17 -15.30 1.11
C LEU A 621 -44.12 -16.46 0.81
N THR A 622 -43.62 -17.56 0.24
CA THR A 622 -44.41 -18.76 -0.05
C THR A 622 -44.45 -19.73 1.13
N THR A 623 -43.40 -19.72 1.95
CA THR A 623 -43.28 -20.58 3.15
C THR A 623 -42.79 -19.73 4.32
N PRO A 624 -43.67 -18.96 4.98
CA PRO A 624 -43.26 -17.98 6.00
C PRO A 624 -42.57 -18.57 7.25
N SER A 625 -42.64 -19.90 7.44
CA SER A 625 -41.86 -20.60 8.46
C SER A 625 -40.36 -20.67 8.14
N GLU A 626 -39.96 -20.45 6.89
CA GLU A 626 -38.58 -20.31 6.46
C GLU A 626 -38.16 -18.83 6.59
N SER A 627 -37.42 -18.53 7.66
CA SER A 627 -36.96 -17.20 7.98
C SER A 627 -35.54 -17.25 8.56
N HIS A 628 -34.71 -16.29 8.16
CA HIS A 628 -33.30 -16.25 8.52
C HIS A 628 -32.86 -14.84 8.89
N VAL A 629 -32.17 -14.71 10.01
CA VAL A 629 -31.48 -13.48 10.41
C VAL A 629 -30.07 -13.53 9.84
N LEU A 630 -29.69 -12.50 9.09
CA LEU A 630 -28.40 -12.34 8.43
C LEU A 630 -27.65 -11.17 9.07
N THR A 631 -26.38 -11.38 9.39
CA THR A 631 -25.51 -10.37 10.00
C THR A 631 -24.55 -9.82 8.96
N PHE A 632 -24.31 -8.50 8.99
CA PHE A 632 -23.31 -7.88 8.13
C PHE A 632 -21.91 -8.45 8.42
N LYS A 633 -21.21 -8.88 7.37
CA LYS A 633 -19.86 -9.47 7.44
C LYS A 633 -18.77 -8.58 6.82
N GLY A 634 -19.11 -7.35 6.40
CA GLY A 634 -18.17 -6.49 5.70
C GLY A 634 -17.95 -6.91 4.24
N GLY A 635 -17.26 -6.06 3.49
CA GLY A 635 -16.68 -6.41 2.20
C GLY A 635 -15.18 -6.66 2.36
N SER A 636 -14.64 -7.51 1.50
CA SER A 636 -13.20 -7.72 1.35
C SER A 636 -12.67 -6.94 0.14
N LEU A 637 -11.38 -6.66 0.18
CA LEU A 637 -10.57 -6.30 -0.99
C LEU A 637 -10.49 -7.48 -1.96
#